data_AF-A0A3A8PKX5-F1
#
_entry.id   AF-A0A3A8PKX5-F1
#
_cell.length_a   1.000
_cell.length_b   1.000
_cell.length_c   1.000
_cell.angle_alpha   90.00
_cell.angle_beta   90.00
_cell.angle_gamma   90.00
#
_symmetry.space_group_name_H-M   'P 1'
#
loop_
_entity.id
_entity.type
_entity.pdbx_description
1 polymer ?
#
loop_
_entity_poly.entity_id
_entity_poly.type
_entity_poly.pdbx_seq_one_letter_code
_entity_poly.pdbx_strand_id
1 'polypeptide(L)'
;PTAARHLEQPDIPPALRGAVEKSLYRIRDYRSSNPAQGFDATFTDAGLHLAARGPSAGSWQWRMSLRGYGYGEQIQPVAAAERVVRDNRIEYLRGPLTEWYVNERQGLEQSFTLAAPPAGSVSGEALVLRLGVSGPLRAVLQADGEQVAFVDADGERVLSYSKLAAFDARGRRLPARMRLARDEVRLEVDDRGAAYPVTIDLLIATEQAKLTASDAGAESYFGFSVALSGDTAVVGAPFHDTAAGESVGSVYVFVRSGTTWSEQAKLTASDAGAGNAFGFSVSLSGDTAVIGAPGHETATGVTGAAYVFVRSGTTWSEQAELTPSDAVLNEQFGWSVVLSGDTAVVSAVSVPADNSSSGAAYVFVRGGTTWSEQAKLTASAPVAGEQFSWSVALSGDTALVGALYADTATGTGAAYVFVRSGTTWSEQAKLTVSDAVAGRYFGESVALSGDTALVGARSNVSYAGAAYVFVRSGTTWSEQAKLTANDSGASDLFGFSVALSGDTALVGAPFGDNSIVGAAYVFVRSGTTWSRQAKLTVSDATNGESGWSVALSGDTALVGARSEDTAAGPSAGSARVYVLVSDANADLQLSKQASPASKVLTGQNVTYTLTLTNKGPATATNVVVTDNLPASTRFVSCSADQGGVCGGAGRDRSIHFASLAPSTTATITLVVTVNCDVADGTSIINSATVSSDTPDATPTNNSATALTHASNPAPVATSSITTSSLWPPNSKLLNVGLRGRVTDNCPGATLKVLVFGDEDDQTPTSPGVVHSPDAKDIAPGTLRLRAERVVSGNGRVYLIILKATDSGGKVGVSVQTVVVPSSQCPADMNSVNNQAAAARAYALAHNGNPPPGYFAIGEPGAPVIGPKQ
;
A
#
# COMPACT_ATOMS: atom_id res chain seq x y z
N PRO A 1 -14.92 18.20 16.06
CA PRO A 1 -15.14 19.49 15.38
C PRO A 1 -13.89 20.39 15.38
N THR A 2 -13.36 20.75 16.55
CA THR A 2 -12.15 21.59 16.70
C THR A 2 -10.86 20.90 16.20
N ALA A 3 -10.75 19.59 16.39
CA ALA A 3 -9.61 18.81 15.89
C ALA A 3 -9.62 18.66 14.35
N ALA A 4 -10.79 18.53 13.71
CA ALA A 4 -10.94 18.45 12.26
C ALA A 4 -10.56 19.79 11.59
N ARG A 5 -11.03 20.91 12.15
CA ARG A 5 -10.66 22.27 11.71
C ARG A 5 -9.17 22.60 11.85
N HIS A 6 -8.47 21.95 12.80
CA HIS A 6 -7.03 22.13 12.92
C HIS A 6 -6.28 21.39 11.81
N LEU A 7 -6.73 20.21 11.39
CA LEU A 7 -6.11 19.38 10.34
C LEU A 7 -6.03 20.06 8.95
N GLU A 8 -6.89 21.05 8.75
CA GLU A 8 -7.04 21.84 7.51
C GLU A 8 -6.03 23.00 7.41
N GLN A 9 -5.22 23.26 8.45
CA GLN A 9 -4.14 24.23 8.33
C GLN A 9 -3.00 23.67 7.45
N PRO A 10 -2.47 24.46 6.50
CA PRO A 10 -1.42 24.01 5.58
C PRO A 10 -0.11 23.61 6.30
N ASP A 11 0.08 24.06 7.54
CA ASP A 11 1.32 23.91 8.31
C ASP A 11 1.37 22.67 9.23
N ILE A 12 0.34 21.81 9.23
CA ILE A 12 0.35 20.60 10.07
C ILE A 12 1.25 19.52 9.44
N PRO A 13 2.23 18.99 10.19
CA PRO A 13 3.07 17.88 9.72
C PRO A 13 2.21 16.67 9.29
N PRO A 14 2.49 16.04 8.14
CA PRO A 14 1.72 14.90 7.64
C PRO A 14 1.52 13.76 8.65
N ALA A 15 2.53 13.49 9.49
CA ALA A 15 2.46 12.49 10.55
C ALA A 15 1.39 12.82 11.62
N LEU A 16 1.21 14.10 11.96
CA LEU A 16 0.17 14.54 12.88
C LEU A 16 -1.22 14.47 12.20
N ARG A 17 -1.29 14.79 10.90
CA ARG A 17 -2.53 14.69 10.12
C ARG A 17 -3.02 13.24 10.06
N GLY A 18 -2.15 12.30 9.72
CA GLY A 18 -2.47 10.86 9.69
C GLY A 18 -2.80 10.28 11.07
N ALA A 19 -2.13 10.73 12.14
CA ALA A 19 -2.44 10.28 13.50
C ALA A 19 -3.83 10.74 13.99
N VAL A 20 -4.21 12.00 13.69
CA VAL A 20 -5.54 12.51 14.04
C VAL A 20 -6.61 11.87 13.15
N GLU A 21 -6.34 11.66 11.87
CA GLU A 21 -7.28 10.99 10.96
C GLU A 21 -7.56 9.55 11.42
N LYS A 22 -6.53 8.75 11.75
CA LYS A 22 -6.70 7.41 12.35
C LYS A 22 -7.48 7.44 13.66
N SER A 23 -7.37 8.52 14.44
CA SER A 23 -8.14 8.68 15.67
C SER A 23 -9.63 8.95 15.43
N LEU A 24 -9.99 9.60 14.32
CA LEU A 24 -11.37 9.96 13.97
C LEU A 24 -12.20 8.76 13.54
N TYR A 25 -11.59 7.78 12.87
CA TYR A 25 -12.26 6.58 12.35
C TYR A 25 -12.06 5.32 13.21
N ARG A 26 -11.50 5.48 14.41
CA ARG A 26 -11.21 4.35 15.29
C ARG A 26 -12.48 3.60 15.69
N ILE A 27 -12.37 2.27 15.76
CA ILE A 27 -13.40 1.38 16.30
C ILE A 27 -13.09 1.16 17.78
N ARG A 28 -14.06 1.44 18.65
CA ARG A 28 -13.98 1.19 20.09
C ARG A 28 -15.28 0.60 20.57
N ASP A 29 -15.20 -0.43 21.40
CA ASP A 29 -16.38 -1.13 21.94
C ASP A 29 -17.39 -1.54 20.85
N TYR A 30 -16.84 -2.02 19.72
CA TYR A 30 -17.61 -2.42 18.53
C TYR A 30 -18.49 -1.30 17.95
N ARG A 31 -18.11 -0.05 18.15
CA ARG A 31 -18.74 1.13 17.58
C ARG A 31 -17.70 2.00 16.91
N SER A 32 -18.11 2.69 15.86
CA SER A 32 -17.30 3.70 15.22
C SER A 32 -18.17 4.77 14.62
N SER A 33 -17.54 5.89 14.28
CA SER A 33 -18.20 7.00 13.65
C SER A 33 -17.47 7.34 12.37
N ASN A 34 -18.23 7.62 11.31
CA ASN A 34 -17.69 8.10 10.06
C ASN A 34 -18.21 9.53 9.80
N PRO A 35 -17.53 10.56 10.36
CA PRO A 35 -17.97 11.94 10.18
C PRO A 35 -17.99 12.35 8.72
N ALA A 36 -17.07 11.84 7.90
CA ALA A 36 -16.95 12.21 6.50
C ALA A 36 -17.99 11.52 5.61
N GLN A 37 -18.64 10.47 6.09
CA GLN A 37 -19.75 9.79 5.41
C GLN A 37 -21.08 9.99 6.15
N GLY A 38 -21.13 10.86 7.15
CA GLY A 38 -22.38 11.20 7.84
C GLY A 38 -23.10 10.00 8.48
N PHE A 39 -22.39 8.95 8.92
CA PHE A 39 -22.99 7.80 9.60
C PHE A 39 -22.23 7.36 10.86
N ASP A 40 -22.95 6.66 11.74
CA ASP A 40 -22.37 5.87 12.83
C ASP A 40 -22.51 4.38 12.53
N ALA A 41 -21.47 3.61 12.84
CA ALA A 41 -21.39 2.17 12.64
C ALA A 41 -21.41 1.43 14.00
N THR A 42 -22.24 0.41 14.12
CA THR A 42 -22.26 -0.53 15.24
C THR A 42 -22.08 -1.94 14.72
N PHE A 43 -21.07 -2.63 15.23
CA PHE A 43 -20.68 -3.98 14.83
C PHE A 43 -21.25 -4.98 15.84
N THR A 44 -22.33 -5.66 15.48
CA THR A 44 -23.03 -6.64 16.34
C THR A 44 -22.56 -8.07 16.05
N ASP A 45 -22.96 -9.05 16.85
CA ASP A 45 -22.70 -10.47 16.56
C ASP A 45 -23.33 -10.93 15.23
N ALA A 46 -24.47 -10.32 14.86
CA ALA A 46 -25.18 -10.62 13.62
C ALA A 46 -24.55 -9.95 12.39
N GLY A 47 -23.82 -8.84 12.57
CA GLY A 47 -23.24 -8.06 11.48
C GLY A 47 -23.27 -6.56 11.74
N LEU A 48 -23.30 -5.78 10.66
CA LEU A 48 -23.17 -4.34 10.66
C LEU A 48 -24.52 -3.63 10.78
N HIS A 49 -24.60 -2.65 11.68
CA HIS A 49 -25.68 -1.66 11.73
C HIS A 49 -25.13 -0.27 11.43
N LEU A 50 -25.71 0.44 10.46
CA LEU A 50 -25.43 1.83 10.14
C LEU A 50 -26.63 2.72 10.47
N ALA A 51 -26.37 3.93 10.93
CA ALA A 51 -27.39 4.95 11.14
C ALA A 51 -26.87 6.33 10.76
N ALA A 52 -27.78 7.17 10.26
CA ALA A 52 -27.48 8.57 9.94
C ALA A 52 -26.93 9.33 11.15
N ARG A 53 -25.98 10.24 10.92
CA ARG A 53 -25.31 11.06 11.94
C ARG A 53 -25.46 12.56 11.63
N GLY A 54 -25.39 13.37 12.68
CA GLY A 54 -25.27 14.82 12.56
C GLY A 54 -26.62 15.46 12.24
N PRO A 55 -26.69 16.43 11.31
CA PRO A 55 -27.96 17.08 10.95
C PRO A 55 -29.03 16.12 10.42
N SER A 56 -28.63 14.98 9.85
CA SER A 56 -29.52 13.92 9.37
C SER A 56 -29.78 12.82 10.40
N ALA A 57 -29.34 12.96 11.65
CA ALA A 57 -29.45 11.91 12.65
C ALA A 57 -30.89 11.40 12.80
N GLY A 58 -31.08 10.08 12.66
CA GLY A 58 -32.38 9.42 12.74
C GLY A 58 -33.17 9.36 11.43
N SER A 59 -32.71 9.97 10.33
CA SER A 59 -33.41 9.91 9.04
C SER A 59 -33.42 8.50 8.43
N TRP A 60 -32.39 7.71 8.68
CA TRP A 60 -32.32 6.32 8.22
C TRP A 60 -31.53 5.42 9.18
N GLN A 61 -31.84 4.14 9.13
CA GLN A 61 -31.06 3.05 9.70
C GLN A 61 -30.96 1.93 8.68
N TRP A 62 -29.85 1.21 8.68
CA TRP A 62 -29.63 0.11 7.75
C TRP A 62 -28.80 -0.98 8.41
N ARG A 63 -29.07 -2.24 8.09
CA ARG A 63 -28.37 -3.38 8.65
C ARG A 63 -27.96 -4.35 7.57
N MET A 64 -26.78 -4.94 7.73
CA MET A 64 -26.27 -5.99 6.87
C MET A 64 -25.67 -7.14 7.69
N SER A 65 -25.99 -8.37 7.30
CA SER A 65 -25.47 -9.57 7.93
C SER A 65 -25.05 -10.62 6.91
N LEU A 66 -23.87 -11.20 7.07
CA LEU A 66 -23.47 -12.36 6.29
C LEU A 66 -24.28 -13.59 6.76
N ARG A 67 -25.10 -14.14 5.87
CA ARG A 67 -26.01 -15.26 6.17
C ARG A 67 -25.41 -16.63 5.84
N GLY A 68 -24.54 -16.69 4.83
CA GLY A 68 -23.93 -17.92 4.38
C GLY A 68 -23.03 -17.73 3.17
N TYR A 69 -22.28 -18.76 2.82
CA TYR A 69 -21.42 -18.78 1.65
C TYR A 69 -21.36 -20.19 1.06
N GLY A 70 -21.00 -20.35 -0.21
CA GLY A 70 -20.95 -21.65 -0.88
C GLY A 70 -20.89 -21.52 -2.40
N TYR A 71 -21.30 -22.56 -3.13
CA TYR A 71 -21.35 -22.54 -4.61
C TYR A 71 -22.79 -22.55 -5.09
N GLY A 72 -23.13 -21.63 -5.99
CA GLY A 72 -24.50 -21.49 -6.53
C GLY A 72 -25.55 -21.37 -5.43
N GLU A 73 -26.48 -22.32 -5.38
CA GLU A 73 -27.52 -22.39 -4.31
C GLU A 73 -27.11 -23.31 -3.14
N GLN A 74 -25.99 -24.03 -3.23
CA GLN A 74 -25.45 -24.84 -2.14
C GLN A 74 -24.69 -23.97 -1.14
N ILE A 75 -25.46 -23.34 -0.24
CA ILE A 75 -24.94 -22.39 0.74
C ILE A 75 -24.85 -23.04 2.11
N GLN A 76 -23.66 -23.00 2.70
CA GLN A 76 -23.45 -23.36 4.10
C GLN A 76 -23.63 -22.15 5.03
N PRO A 77 -24.14 -22.36 6.26
CA PRO A 77 -24.30 -21.28 7.23
C PRO A 77 -22.95 -20.76 7.70
N VAL A 78 -22.92 -19.49 8.13
CA VAL A 78 -21.74 -18.93 8.80
C VAL A 78 -21.62 -19.41 10.23
N ALA A 79 -20.39 -19.70 10.66
CA ALA A 79 -20.10 -19.96 12.06
C ALA A 79 -20.24 -18.68 12.91
N ALA A 80 -20.44 -18.89 14.22
CA ALA A 80 -20.29 -17.82 15.20
C ALA A 80 -18.90 -17.19 15.07
N ALA A 81 -18.82 -15.87 15.15
CA ALA A 81 -17.56 -15.14 14.98
C ALA A 81 -16.95 -14.77 16.33
N GLU A 82 -15.64 -14.91 16.44
CA GLU A 82 -14.86 -14.11 17.38
C GLU A 82 -14.61 -12.73 16.75
N ARG A 83 -14.93 -11.65 17.47
CA ARG A 83 -14.72 -10.27 16.99
C ARG A 83 -13.41 -9.70 17.55
N VAL A 84 -12.51 -9.29 16.67
CA VAL A 84 -11.20 -8.71 17.03
C VAL A 84 -11.11 -7.28 16.51
N VAL A 85 -10.89 -6.31 17.40
CA VAL A 85 -10.76 -4.89 17.04
C VAL A 85 -9.28 -4.48 17.08
N ARG A 86 -8.82 -3.80 16.02
CA ARG A 86 -7.49 -3.21 15.91
C ARG A 86 -7.62 -1.83 15.28
N ASP A 87 -7.51 -0.79 16.10
CA ASP A 87 -7.66 0.61 15.68
C ASP A 87 -8.95 0.89 14.89
N ASN A 88 -8.87 1.19 13.59
CA ASN A 88 -10.02 1.44 12.72
C ASN A 88 -10.55 0.17 12.03
N ARG A 89 -10.02 -1.01 12.37
CA ARG A 89 -10.39 -2.30 11.79
C ARG A 89 -11.07 -3.21 12.81
N ILE A 90 -12.05 -3.98 12.34
CA ILE A 90 -12.66 -5.08 13.07
C ILE A 90 -12.75 -6.34 12.20
N GLU A 91 -12.40 -7.48 12.76
CA GLU A 91 -12.45 -8.79 12.10
C GLU A 91 -13.47 -9.69 12.80
N TYR A 92 -14.22 -10.43 11.99
CA TYR A 92 -15.13 -11.50 12.36
C TYR A 92 -14.49 -12.81 11.91
N LEU A 93 -13.85 -13.52 12.85
CA LEU A 93 -13.16 -14.78 12.58
C LEU A 93 -14.18 -15.93 12.58
N ARG A 94 -14.51 -16.46 11.39
CA ARG A 94 -15.57 -17.48 11.18
C ARG A 94 -15.00 -18.78 10.59
N GLY A 95 -13.91 -19.29 11.18
CA GLY A 95 -13.22 -20.49 10.68
C GLY A 95 -12.43 -20.21 9.39
N PRO A 96 -12.73 -20.88 8.25
CA PRO A 96 -12.02 -20.65 7.00
C PRO A 96 -12.39 -19.32 6.31
N LEU A 97 -13.44 -18.65 6.79
CA LEU A 97 -13.86 -17.34 6.31
C LEU A 97 -13.54 -16.29 7.38
N THR A 98 -12.86 -15.22 6.99
CA THR A 98 -12.74 -14.00 7.78
C THR A 98 -13.51 -12.89 7.07
N GLU A 99 -14.49 -12.31 7.75
CA GLU A 99 -15.14 -11.07 7.34
C GLU A 99 -14.47 -9.94 8.12
N TRP A 100 -14.14 -8.82 7.48
CA TRP A 100 -13.56 -7.70 8.19
C TRP A 100 -14.06 -6.37 7.65
N TYR A 101 -13.98 -5.35 8.50
CA TYR A 101 -14.34 -3.99 8.17
C TYR A 101 -13.23 -3.03 8.55
N VAL A 102 -12.98 -2.03 7.72
CA VAL A 102 -12.09 -0.91 8.03
C VAL A 102 -12.86 0.39 7.85
N ASN A 103 -12.96 1.19 8.91
CA ASN A 103 -13.60 2.50 8.85
C ASN A 103 -12.56 3.53 8.42
N GLU A 104 -12.83 4.23 7.33
CA GLU A 104 -11.95 5.24 6.77
C GLU A 104 -12.76 6.47 6.35
N ARG A 105 -12.09 7.54 5.95
CA ARG A 105 -12.77 8.79 5.54
C ARG A 105 -13.78 8.60 4.41
N GLN A 106 -13.57 7.61 3.59
CA GLN A 106 -14.27 7.42 2.33
C GLN A 106 -15.42 6.43 2.43
N GLY A 107 -15.56 5.74 3.57
CA GLY A 107 -16.55 4.71 3.74
C GLY A 107 -16.18 3.74 4.85
N LEU A 108 -17.01 2.70 4.93
CA LEU A 108 -16.68 1.49 5.65
C LEU A 108 -16.35 0.43 4.62
N GLU A 109 -15.07 0.12 4.47
CA GLU A 109 -14.63 -1.03 3.68
C GLU A 109 -15.17 -2.30 4.35
N GLN A 110 -15.72 -3.20 3.55
CA GLN A 110 -16.09 -4.53 3.99
C GLN A 110 -15.44 -5.53 3.04
N SER A 111 -14.73 -6.47 3.63
CA SER A 111 -14.01 -7.47 2.87
C SER A 111 -14.17 -8.86 3.46
N PHE A 112 -13.95 -9.84 2.60
CA PHE A 112 -14.03 -11.26 2.91
C PHE A 112 -12.75 -11.95 2.46
N THR A 113 -12.17 -12.76 3.34
CA THR A 113 -11.03 -13.61 3.02
C THR A 113 -11.42 -15.06 3.25
N LEU A 114 -11.49 -15.84 2.18
CA LEU A 114 -11.66 -17.29 2.25
C LEU A 114 -10.28 -17.94 2.20
N ALA A 115 -9.90 -18.68 3.23
CA ALA A 115 -8.61 -19.37 3.31
C ALA A 115 -8.57 -20.65 2.44
N ALA A 116 -9.72 -21.22 2.11
CA ALA A 116 -9.88 -22.41 1.29
C ALA A 116 -11.25 -22.38 0.59
N PRO A 117 -11.42 -23.11 -0.53
CA PRO A 117 -12.71 -23.21 -1.21
C PRO A 117 -13.76 -23.84 -0.28
N PRO A 118 -15.03 -23.38 -0.32
CA PRO A 118 -16.12 -23.99 0.44
C PRO A 118 -16.34 -25.47 0.10
N ALA A 119 -16.89 -26.24 1.04
CA ALA A 119 -17.26 -27.62 0.78
C ALA A 119 -18.40 -27.71 -0.24
N GLY A 120 -18.42 -28.78 -1.05
CA GLY A 120 -19.49 -29.00 -2.03
C GLY A 120 -19.28 -28.26 -3.36
N SER A 121 -18.03 -27.99 -3.76
CA SER A 121 -17.73 -27.36 -5.05
C SER A 121 -18.40 -28.10 -6.21
N VAL A 122 -19.31 -27.41 -6.91
CA VAL A 122 -19.90 -27.90 -8.16
C VAL A 122 -19.11 -27.28 -9.32
N SER A 123 -18.61 -28.13 -10.23
CA SER A 123 -17.85 -27.66 -11.39
C SER A 123 -18.67 -26.68 -12.22
N GLY A 124 -18.18 -25.43 -12.33
CA GLY A 124 -18.80 -24.38 -13.16
C GLY A 124 -19.73 -23.41 -12.43
N GLU A 125 -20.02 -23.62 -11.14
CA GLU A 125 -20.79 -22.65 -10.34
C GLU A 125 -19.89 -21.59 -9.71
N ALA A 126 -20.39 -20.37 -9.58
CA ALA A 126 -19.69 -19.27 -8.93
C ALA A 126 -19.68 -19.46 -7.40
N LEU A 127 -18.61 -18.99 -6.75
CA LEU A 127 -18.58 -18.76 -5.31
C LEU A 127 -19.60 -17.68 -4.96
N VAL A 128 -20.47 -17.94 -3.99
CA VAL A 128 -21.53 -17.03 -3.57
C VAL A 128 -21.40 -16.69 -2.09
N LEU A 129 -21.45 -15.40 -1.75
CA LEU A 129 -21.68 -14.91 -0.39
C LEU A 129 -23.07 -14.26 -0.32
N ARG A 130 -23.90 -14.65 0.66
CA ARG A 130 -25.26 -14.11 0.86
C ARG A 130 -25.27 -13.10 1.99
N LEU A 131 -25.56 -11.86 1.66
CA LEU A 131 -25.62 -10.73 2.59
C LEU A 131 -27.09 -10.34 2.78
N GLY A 132 -27.65 -10.62 3.95
CA GLY A 132 -28.96 -10.14 4.34
C GLY A 132 -28.94 -8.64 4.58
N VAL A 133 -29.89 -7.92 3.99
CA VAL A 133 -30.05 -6.47 4.18
C VAL A 133 -31.42 -6.18 4.80
N SER A 134 -31.48 -5.23 5.72
CA SER A 134 -32.75 -4.81 6.33
C SER A 134 -32.74 -3.34 6.77
N GLY A 135 -33.93 -2.76 6.86
CA GLY A 135 -34.13 -1.34 7.17
C GLY A 135 -35.10 -0.69 6.19
N PRO A 136 -35.39 0.61 6.35
CA PRO A 136 -36.22 1.39 5.43
C PRO A 136 -35.63 1.56 4.02
N LEU A 137 -34.32 1.38 3.83
CA LEU A 137 -33.69 1.60 2.53
C LEU A 137 -33.92 0.42 1.58
N ARG A 138 -34.34 0.71 0.35
CA ARG A 138 -34.56 -0.28 -0.71
C ARG A 138 -33.28 -0.49 -1.52
N ALA A 139 -32.89 -1.74 -1.73
CA ALA A 139 -31.77 -2.09 -2.60
C ALA A 139 -32.15 -1.99 -4.09
N VAL A 140 -31.28 -1.38 -4.90
CA VAL A 140 -31.41 -1.22 -6.36
C VAL A 140 -30.08 -1.61 -7.01
N LEU A 141 -30.11 -2.64 -7.86
CA LEU A 141 -28.94 -3.14 -8.58
C LEU A 141 -28.64 -2.23 -9.77
N GLN A 142 -27.39 -1.82 -9.92
CA GLN A 142 -26.94 -1.10 -11.12
C GLN A 142 -26.77 -2.07 -12.30
N ALA A 143 -26.92 -1.58 -13.53
CA ALA A 143 -26.97 -2.43 -14.73
C ALA A 143 -25.69 -3.27 -14.96
N ASP A 144 -24.54 -2.77 -14.50
CA ASP A 144 -23.25 -3.47 -14.57
C ASP A 144 -23.11 -4.63 -13.56
N GLY A 145 -23.97 -4.67 -12.54
CA GLY A 145 -23.84 -5.60 -11.43
C GLY A 145 -22.61 -5.36 -10.55
N GLU A 146 -21.89 -4.24 -10.68
CA GLU A 146 -20.73 -3.90 -9.84
C GLU A 146 -21.13 -3.13 -8.57
N GLN A 147 -22.39 -2.67 -8.50
CA GLN A 147 -22.89 -1.82 -7.42
C GLN A 147 -24.35 -2.08 -7.08
N VAL A 148 -24.65 -1.96 -5.78
CA VAL A 148 -26.02 -1.82 -5.25
C VAL A 148 -26.17 -0.44 -4.61
N ALA A 149 -27.17 0.31 -5.05
CA ALA A 149 -27.61 1.53 -4.39
C ALA A 149 -28.69 1.19 -3.35
N PHE A 150 -28.63 1.80 -2.18
CA PHE A 150 -29.69 1.75 -1.17
C PHE A 150 -30.37 3.10 -1.15
N VAL A 151 -31.61 3.12 -1.61
CA VAL A 151 -32.40 4.34 -1.77
C VAL A 151 -33.45 4.47 -0.67
N ASP A 152 -33.82 5.69 -0.34
CA ASP A 152 -34.93 5.96 0.58
C ASP A 152 -36.31 5.78 -0.10
N ALA A 153 -37.37 6.26 0.57
CA ALA A 153 -38.73 6.14 0.08
C ALA A 153 -39.02 7.00 -1.17
N ASP A 154 -38.27 8.10 -1.33
CA ASP A 154 -38.40 9.02 -2.45
C ASP A 154 -37.55 8.56 -3.65
N GLY A 155 -36.72 7.53 -3.45
CA GLY A 155 -35.86 6.97 -4.49
C GLY A 155 -34.47 7.59 -4.53
N GLU A 156 -34.16 8.51 -3.62
CA GLU A 156 -32.85 9.14 -3.50
C GLU A 156 -31.86 8.17 -2.87
N ARG A 157 -30.63 8.13 -3.41
CA ARG A 157 -29.59 7.22 -2.91
C ARG A 157 -29.02 7.72 -1.58
N VAL A 158 -29.05 6.84 -0.59
CA VAL A 158 -28.52 7.09 0.75
C VAL A 158 -27.18 6.40 0.96
N LEU A 159 -27.10 5.11 0.63
CA LEU A 159 -25.87 4.32 0.69
C LEU A 159 -25.57 3.71 -0.67
N SER A 160 -24.30 3.50 -0.93
CA SER A 160 -23.78 2.69 -2.01
C SER A 160 -23.00 1.53 -1.43
N TYR A 161 -23.14 0.36 -2.06
CA TYR A 161 -22.29 -0.79 -1.85
C TYR A 161 -21.65 -1.14 -3.18
N SER A 162 -20.37 -0.84 -3.29
CA SER A 162 -19.67 -0.71 -4.58
C SER A 162 -18.22 -1.18 -4.46
N LYS A 163 -17.39 -0.89 -5.47
CA LYS A 163 -15.98 -1.28 -5.55
C LYS A 163 -15.74 -2.80 -5.47
N LEU A 164 -16.70 -3.61 -5.93
CA LEU A 164 -16.54 -5.06 -5.90
C LEU A 164 -15.29 -5.48 -6.68
N ALA A 165 -14.30 -5.98 -5.95
CA ALA A 165 -13.10 -6.56 -6.49
C ALA A 165 -12.81 -7.88 -5.80
N ALA A 166 -12.40 -8.88 -6.56
CA ALA A 166 -11.99 -10.17 -6.02
C ALA A 166 -10.60 -10.53 -6.54
N PHE A 167 -9.74 -11.05 -5.67
CA PHE A 167 -8.38 -11.44 -6.00
C PHE A 167 -8.05 -12.82 -5.44
N ASP A 168 -7.23 -13.56 -6.17
CA ASP A 168 -6.64 -14.80 -5.66
C ASP A 168 -5.28 -14.52 -4.96
N ALA A 169 -4.70 -15.53 -4.31
CA ALA A 169 -3.44 -15.42 -3.57
C ALA A 169 -2.22 -15.03 -4.42
N ARG A 170 -2.34 -15.06 -5.74
CA ARG A 170 -1.30 -14.61 -6.68
C ARG A 170 -1.53 -13.16 -7.14
N GLY A 171 -2.57 -12.49 -6.63
CA GLY A 171 -2.97 -11.15 -7.04
C GLY A 171 -3.75 -11.11 -8.36
N ARG A 172 -4.21 -12.26 -8.88
CA ARG A 172 -5.00 -12.30 -10.11
C ARG A 172 -6.43 -11.84 -9.79
N ARG A 173 -6.90 -10.81 -10.50
CA ARG A 173 -8.29 -10.34 -10.40
C ARG A 173 -9.24 -11.40 -10.94
N LEU A 174 -10.28 -11.71 -10.17
CA LEU A 174 -11.33 -12.68 -10.49
C LEU A 174 -12.58 -11.92 -10.96
N PRO A 175 -13.30 -12.41 -11.99
CA PRO A 175 -14.59 -11.86 -12.36
C PRO A 175 -15.58 -11.95 -11.19
N ALA A 176 -16.22 -10.85 -10.86
CA ALA A 176 -17.16 -10.77 -9.75
C ALA A 176 -18.35 -9.87 -10.12
N ARG A 177 -19.53 -10.17 -9.58
CA ARG A 177 -20.76 -9.35 -9.73
C ARG A 177 -21.67 -9.48 -8.52
N MET A 178 -22.59 -8.53 -8.37
CA MET A 178 -23.67 -8.54 -7.41
C MET A 178 -24.98 -8.98 -8.06
N ARG A 179 -25.83 -9.65 -7.28
CA ARG A 179 -27.24 -9.87 -7.62
C ARG A 179 -28.13 -9.55 -6.44
N LEU A 180 -29.35 -9.10 -6.74
CA LEU A 180 -30.37 -8.90 -5.72
C LEU A 180 -31.31 -10.09 -5.64
N ALA A 181 -31.59 -10.50 -4.41
CA ALA A 181 -32.79 -11.25 -4.03
C ALA A 181 -33.60 -10.39 -3.05
N ARG A 182 -34.81 -10.84 -2.69
CA ARG A 182 -35.82 -10.01 -2.00
C ARG A 182 -35.29 -9.19 -0.81
N ASP A 183 -34.45 -9.78 0.03
CA ASP A 183 -33.84 -9.18 1.22
C ASP A 183 -32.33 -9.46 1.28
N GLU A 184 -31.69 -9.73 0.14
CA GLU A 184 -30.28 -10.11 0.09
C GLU A 184 -29.53 -9.50 -1.08
N VAL A 185 -28.27 -9.13 -0.82
CA VAL A 185 -27.24 -8.92 -1.84
C VAL A 185 -26.41 -10.19 -1.92
N ARG A 186 -26.30 -10.76 -3.12
CA ARG A 186 -25.46 -11.93 -3.40
C ARG A 186 -24.20 -11.47 -4.12
N LEU A 187 -23.03 -11.77 -3.54
CA LEU A 187 -21.74 -11.57 -4.20
C LEU A 187 -21.39 -12.86 -4.93
N GLU A 188 -21.29 -12.82 -6.26
CA GLU A 188 -20.92 -13.97 -7.10
C GLU A 188 -19.49 -13.76 -7.63
N VAL A 189 -18.57 -14.67 -7.34
CA VAL A 189 -17.16 -14.64 -7.77
C VAL A 189 -16.84 -15.89 -8.57
N ASP A 190 -16.24 -15.72 -9.75
CA ASP A 190 -15.70 -16.84 -10.54
C ASP A 190 -14.29 -17.18 -10.04
N ASP A 191 -14.21 -18.14 -9.13
CA ASP A 191 -12.97 -18.59 -8.49
C ASP A 191 -12.29 -19.76 -9.22
N ARG A 192 -12.67 -20.05 -10.47
CA ARG A 192 -12.09 -21.18 -11.23
C ARG A 192 -10.58 -21.02 -11.40
N GLY A 193 -9.84 -22.02 -10.92
CA GLY A 193 -8.38 -22.04 -10.94
C GLY A 193 -7.72 -20.99 -10.02
N ALA A 194 -8.48 -20.33 -9.14
CA ALA A 194 -7.94 -19.40 -8.16
C ALA A 194 -7.02 -20.12 -7.17
N ALA A 195 -5.91 -19.47 -6.80
CA ALA A 195 -5.16 -19.86 -5.62
C ALA A 195 -5.79 -19.23 -4.38
N TYR A 196 -6.04 -20.02 -3.36
CA TYR A 196 -6.52 -19.51 -2.08
C TYR A 196 -5.35 -19.01 -1.21
N PRO A 197 -5.55 -17.98 -0.36
CA PRO A 197 -6.83 -17.33 -0.07
C PRO A 197 -7.40 -16.48 -1.23
N VAL A 198 -8.74 -16.45 -1.32
CA VAL A 198 -9.47 -15.50 -2.17
C VAL A 198 -9.94 -14.36 -1.29
N THR A 199 -9.63 -13.12 -1.70
CA THR A 199 -10.13 -11.90 -1.08
C THR A 199 -11.22 -11.28 -1.95
N ILE A 200 -12.25 -10.71 -1.30
CA ILE A 200 -13.34 -10.00 -1.95
C ILE A 200 -13.50 -8.69 -1.19
N ASP A 201 -13.24 -7.57 -1.84
CA ASP A 201 -13.20 -6.24 -1.26
C ASP A 201 -14.34 -5.38 -1.82
N LEU A 202 -15.00 -4.64 -0.93
CA LEU A 202 -16.14 -3.78 -1.21
C LEU A 202 -16.12 -2.53 -0.32
N LEU A 203 -16.83 -1.49 -0.76
CA LEU A 203 -16.97 -0.25 0.01
C LEU A 203 -18.43 0.09 0.23
N ILE A 204 -18.76 0.39 1.49
CA ILE A 204 -20.02 1.03 1.88
C ILE A 204 -19.76 2.53 2.06
N ALA A 205 -20.38 3.36 1.24
CA ALA A 205 -20.21 4.82 1.29
C ALA A 205 -21.55 5.53 1.09
N THR A 206 -21.70 6.72 1.67
CA THR A 206 -22.87 7.58 1.41
C THR A 206 -22.64 8.43 0.18
N GLU A 207 -23.70 8.71 -0.56
CA GLU A 207 -23.69 9.88 -1.44
C GLU A 207 -23.67 11.14 -0.57
N GLN A 208 -22.70 12.03 -0.80
CA GLN A 208 -22.42 13.11 0.15
C GLN A 208 -23.44 14.23 0.06
N ALA A 209 -23.77 14.65 -1.17
CA ALA A 209 -24.80 15.63 -1.41
C ALA A 209 -25.26 15.61 -2.88
N LYS A 210 -26.57 15.84 -3.05
CA LYS A 210 -27.18 16.36 -4.27
C LYS A 210 -27.32 17.87 -4.10
N LEU A 211 -26.70 18.64 -4.98
CA LEU A 211 -26.82 20.09 -5.02
C LEU A 211 -27.86 20.47 -6.08
N THR A 212 -28.78 21.34 -5.69
CA THR A 212 -29.81 21.94 -6.55
C THR A 212 -29.89 23.42 -6.24
N ALA A 213 -30.21 24.25 -7.23
CA ALA A 213 -30.47 25.67 -7.01
C ALA A 213 -31.71 25.89 -6.12
N SER A 214 -31.61 26.83 -5.18
CA SER A 214 -32.71 27.21 -4.26
C SER A 214 -33.95 27.75 -4.98
N ASP A 215 -33.77 28.33 -6.17
CA ASP A 215 -34.81 28.86 -7.04
C ASP A 215 -34.83 28.18 -8.41
N ALA A 216 -34.41 26.92 -8.47
CA ALA A 216 -34.37 26.13 -9.71
C ALA A 216 -35.65 26.26 -10.55
N GLY A 217 -35.48 26.43 -11.86
CA GLY A 217 -36.55 26.38 -12.85
C GLY A 217 -36.35 25.21 -13.82
N ALA A 218 -37.42 24.84 -14.53
CA ALA A 218 -37.31 23.94 -15.67
C ALA A 218 -36.29 24.49 -16.69
N GLU A 219 -35.55 23.60 -17.35
CA GLU A 219 -34.59 23.94 -18.41
C GLU A 219 -33.50 24.95 -17.97
N SER A 220 -33.25 25.10 -16.66
CA SER A 220 -32.14 25.94 -16.15
C SER A 220 -30.76 25.30 -16.37
N TYR A 221 -30.72 23.98 -16.56
CA TYR A 221 -29.51 23.19 -16.75
C TYR A 221 -28.46 23.40 -15.64
N PHE A 222 -28.89 23.45 -14.38
CA PHE A 222 -27.95 23.51 -13.25
C PHE A 222 -26.99 22.32 -13.28
N GLY A 223 -25.68 22.58 -13.10
CA GLY A 223 -24.65 21.56 -13.30
C GLY A 223 -24.08 21.53 -14.71
N PHE A 224 -24.46 22.47 -15.58
CA PHE A 224 -23.84 22.67 -16.89
C PHE A 224 -22.33 22.91 -16.78
N SER A 225 -21.92 23.67 -15.77
CA SER A 225 -20.52 23.89 -15.43
C SER A 225 -20.33 23.78 -13.92
N VAL A 226 -19.21 23.20 -13.49
CA VAL A 226 -18.89 23.01 -12.07
C VAL A 226 -17.44 23.35 -11.79
N ALA A 227 -17.16 23.94 -10.64
CA ALA A 227 -15.82 24.17 -10.13
C ALA A 227 -15.77 23.90 -8.62
N LEU A 228 -14.60 23.48 -8.14
CA LEU A 228 -14.40 23.07 -6.76
C LEU A 228 -13.05 23.59 -6.24
N SER A 229 -13.03 24.15 -5.03
CA SER A 229 -11.82 24.56 -4.33
C SER A 229 -12.02 24.30 -2.84
N GLY A 230 -11.39 23.25 -2.34
CA GLY A 230 -11.58 22.76 -0.97
C GLY A 230 -13.04 22.48 -0.65
N ASP A 231 -13.59 23.25 0.29
CA ASP A 231 -14.97 23.14 0.79
C ASP A 231 -15.96 24.06 0.05
N THR A 232 -15.56 24.69 -1.05
CA THR A 232 -16.44 25.59 -1.83
C THR A 232 -16.64 25.02 -3.22
N ALA A 233 -17.90 24.92 -3.62
CA ALA A 233 -18.34 24.50 -4.94
C ALA A 233 -19.06 25.66 -5.63
N VAL A 234 -18.82 25.83 -6.92
CA VAL A 234 -19.55 26.77 -7.78
C VAL A 234 -20.21 25.98 -8.89
N VAL A 235 -21.49 26.22 -9.13
CA VAL A 235 -22.29 25.51 -10.12
C VAL A 235 -23.05 26.48 -11.00
N GLY A 236 -22.88 26.35 -12.32
CA GLY A 236 -23.54 27.18 -13.32
C GLY A 236 -24.87 26.60 -13.79
N ALA A 237 -25.82 27.50 -14.05
CA ALA A 237 -27.12 27.27 -14.67
C ALA A 237 -27.32 28.35 -15.77
N PRO A 238 -26.63 28.21 -16.92
CA PRO A 238 -26.56 29.27 -17.93
C PRO A 238 -27.90 29.64 -18.56
N PHE A 239 -28.89 28.76 -18.50
CA PHE A 239 -30.21 28.98 -19.11
C PHE A 239 -31.28 29.30 -18.06
N HIS A 240 -30.88 29.56 -16.82
CA HIS A 240 -31.80 29.98 -15.78
C HIS A 240 -32.39 31.37 -16.11
N ASP A 241 -33.72 31.42 -16.24
CA ASP A 241 -34.46 32.66 -16.46
C ASP A 241 -34.44 33.55 -15.22
N THR A 242 -34.32 34.86 -15.41
CA THR A 242 -34.32 35.82 -14.28
C THR A 242 -35.27 36.97 -14.55
N ALA A 243 -35.38 37.89 -13.61
CA ALA A 243 -36.13 39.13 -13.83
C ALA A 243 -35.57 39.98 -14.99
N ALA A 244 -34.31 39.76 -15.41
CA ALA A 244 -33.69 40.44 -16.54
C ALA A 244 -34.03 39.82 -17.92
N GLY A 245 -34.70 38.66 -17.95
CA GLY A 245 -35.14 38.00 -19.18
C GLY A 245 -34.87 36.49 -19.20
N GLU A 246 -35.08 35.91 -20.38
CA GLU A 246 -34.87 34.48 -20.65
C GLU A 246 -33.38 34.16 -20.84
N SER A 247 -32.93 32.98 -20.41
CA SER A 247 -31.56 32.49 -20.60
C SER A 247 -30.45 33.48 -20.21
N VAL A 248 -30.73 34.30 -19.19
CA VAL A 248 -29.76 35.24 -18.62
C VAL A 248 -28.62 34.48 -17.97
N GLY A 249 -28.97 33.39 -17.28
CA GLY A 249 -28.05 32.53 -16.57
C GLY A 249 -27.82 32.94 -15.11
N SER A 250 -27.42 31.98 -14.30
CA SER A 250 -27.13 32.16 -12.87
C SER A 250 -26.04 31.19 -12.40
N VAL A 251 -25.31 31.58 -11.37
CA VAL A 251 -24.30 30.73 -10.73
C VAL A 251 -24.55 30.64 -9.24
N TYR A 252 -24.41 29.45 -8.68
CA TYR A 252 -24.70 29.18 -7.27
C TYR A 252 -23.45 28.70 -6.56
N VAL A 253 -23.20 29.24 -5.37
CA VAL A 253 -22.06 28.89 -4.53
C VAL A 253 -22.55 28.05 -3.37
N PHE A 254 -21.96 26.87 -3.20
CA PHE A 254 -22.20 25.99 -2.07
C PHE A 254 -20.96 25.89 -1.21
N VAL A 255 -21.16 25.83 0.11
CA VAL A 255 -20.08 25.64 1.09
C VAL A 255 -20.33 24.39 1.93
N ARG A 256 -19.27 23.63 2.17
CA ARG A 256 -19.28 22.44 3.02
C ARG A 256 -18.95 22.80 4.46
N SER A 257 -19.75 22.30 5.39
CA SER A 257 -19.44 22.29 6.83
C SER A 257 -19.67 20.88 7.38
N GLY A 258 -18.58 20.14 7.61
CA GLY A 258 -18.66 18.71 7.89
C GLY A 258 -19.01 17.96 6.59
N THR A 259 -20.14 17.25 6.56
CA THR A 259 -20.66 16.59 5.35
C THR A 259 -21.77 17.37 4.67
N THR A 260 -22.28 18.42 5.32
CA THR A 260 -23.40 19.18 4.81
C THR A 260 -22.92 20.25 3.84
N TRP A 261 -23.44 20.21 2.63
CA TRP A 261 -23.33 21.30 1.66
C TRP A 261 -24.57 22.18 1.75
N SER A 262 -24.36 23.50 1.81
CA SER A 262 -25.44 24.49 1.81
C SER A 262 -25.15 25.58 0.80
N GLU A 263 -26.20 26.02 0.08
CA GLU A 263 -26.11 27.19 -0.79
C GLU A 263 -25.81 28.43 0.04
N GLN A 264 -24.70 29.10 -0.26
CA GLN A 264 -24.23 30.33 0.38
C GLN A 264 -24.68 31.58 -0.39
N ALA A 265 -24.68 31.51 -1.73
CA ALA A 265 -24.98 32.67 -2.57
C ALA A 265 -25.45 32.24 -3.97
N LYS A 266 -26.28 33.09 -4.57
CA LYS A 266 -26.55 33.15 -6.01
C LYS A 266 -25.84 34.38 -6.58
N LEU A 267 -25.11 34.18 -7.68
CA LEU A 267 -24.34 35.20 -8.40
C LEU A 267 -25.00 35.52 -9.74
N THR A 268 -25.04 36.79 -10.08
CA THR A 268 -25.56 37.34 -11.33
C THR A 268 -24.66 38.48 -11.78
N ALA A 269 -24.43 38.62 -13.09
CA ALA A 269 -23.71 39.75 -13.64
C ALA A 269 -24.41 41.09 -13.35
N SER A 270 -23.63 42.15 -13.11
CA SER A 270 -24.13 43.49 -12.80
C SER A 270 -24.91 44.13 -13.97
N ASP A 271 -24.67 43.68 -15.19
CA ASP A 271 -25.29 44.07 -16.45
C ASP A 271 -26.07 42.91 -17.12
N ALA A 272 -26.61 42.02 -16.28
CA ALA A 272 -27.39 40.86 -16.71
C ALA A 272 -28.46 41.21 -17.78
N GLY A 273 -28.45 40.46 -18.88
CA GLY A 273 -29.35 40.59 -20.02
C GLY A 273 -29.77 39.24 -20.59
N ALA A 274 -30.89 39.23 -21.31
CA ALA A 274 -31.44 38.03 -21.92
C ALA A 274 -30.44 37.40 -22.90
N GLY A 275 -30.30 36.07 -22.86
CA GLY A 275 -29.40 35.33 -23.75
C GLY A 275 -27.90 35.40 -23.39
N ASN A 276 -27.51 36.14 -22.35
CA ASN A 276 -26.09 36.27 -21.96
C ASN A 276 -25.44 34.92 -21.58
N ALA A 277 -26.24 33.94 -21.14
CA ALA A 277 -25.81 32.62 -20.70
C ALA A 277 -24.76 32.66 -19.58
N PHE A 278 -24.93 33.55 -18.60
CA PHE A 278 -24.02 33.67 -17.46
C PHE A 278 -23.93 32.36 -16.66
N GLY A 279 -22.71 31.84 -16.45
CA GLY A 279 -22.51 30.53 -15.83
C GLY A 279 -22.30 29.40 -16.84
N PHE A 280 -22.12 29.72 -18.13
CA PHE A 280 -21.79 28.73 -19.16
C PHE A 280 -20.47 28.00 -18.84
N SER A 281 -19.49 28.74 -18.32
CA SER A 281 -18.26 28.19 -17.78
C SER A 281 -17.94 28.83 -16.43
N VAL A 282 -17.37 28.06 -15.50
CA VAL A 282 -17.02 28.54 -14.16
C VAL A 282 -15.65 27.99 -13.75
N SER A 283 -14.89 28.79 -13.01
CA SER A 283 -13.66 28.37 -12.36
C SER A 283 -13.53 29.01 -10.98
N LEU A 284 -12.88 28.33 -10.05
CA LEU A 284 -12.77 28.74 -8.64
C LEU A 284 -11.35 28.49 -8.13
N SER A 285 -10.78 29.50 -7.48
CA SER A 285 -9.50 29.40 -6.77
C SER A 285 -9.63 30.09 -5.41
N GLY A 286 -9.77 29.29 -4.34
CA GLY A 286 -10.03 29.80 -2.99
C GLY A 286 -11.30 30.63 -2.92
N ASP A 287 -11.14 31.93 -2.66
CA ASP A 287 -12.23 32.91 -2.50
C ASP A 287 -12.54 33.70 -3.78
N THR A 288 -11.97 33.33 -4.94
CA THR A 288 -12.19 34.04 -6.20
C THR A 288 -12.76 33.10 -7.25
N ALA A 289 -13.82 33.52 -7.92
CA ALA A 289 -14.46 32.78 -9.02
C ALA A 289 -14.41 33.60 -10.32
N VAL A 290 -14.22 32.93 -11.45
CA VAL A 290 -14.36 33.51 -12.79
C VAL A 290 -15.51 32.79 -13.50
N ILE A 291 -16.40 33.56 -14.13
CA ILE A 291 -17.65 33.07 -14.71
C ILE A 291 -17.77 33.59 -16.14
N GLY A 292 -17.95 32.69 -17.10
CA GLY A 292 -18.14 33.04 -18.50
C GLY A 292 -19.61 33.30 -18.86
N ALA A 293 -19.83 34.25 -19.78
CA ALA A 293 -21.11 34.60 -20.38
C ALA A 293 -20.90 34.82 -21.91
N PRO A 294 -20.73 33.73 -22.70
CA PRO A 294 -20.38 33.82 -24.11
C PRO A 294 -21.47 34.43 -24.99
N GLY A 295 -22.72 34.48 -24.50
CA GLY A 295 -23.83 35.13 -25.19
C GLY A 295 -23.95 36.64 -24.89
N HIS A 296 -23.09 37.20 -24.05
CA HIS A 296 -23.17 38.61 -23.66
C HIS A 296 -23.09 39.55 -24.88
N GLU A 297 -24.05 40.47 -24.94
CA GLU A 297 -24.23 41.40 -26.03
C GLU A 297 -23.77 42.81 -25.66
N THR A 298 -23.02 43.41 -26.57
CA THR A 298 -22.72 44.85 -26.56
C THR A 298 -23.58 45.57 -27.59
N ALA A 299 -23.52 46.90 -27.63
CA ALA A 299 -24.22 47.69 -28.65
C ALA A 299 -23.85 47.30 -30.10
N THR A 300 -22.71 46.64 -30.29
CA THR A 300 -22.24 46.15 -31.59
C THR A 300 -22.62 44.71 -31.91
N GLY A 301 -23.17 43.95 -30.95
CA GLY A 301 -23.61 42.55 -31.08
C GLY A 301 -22.98 41.62 -30.03
N VAL A 302 -23.16 40.31 -30.19
CA VAL A 302 -22.62 39.29 -29.28
C VAL A 302 -21.09 39.30 -29.33
N THR A 303 -20.43 39.66 -28.24
CA THR A 303 -18.96 39.57 -28.11
C THR A 303 -18.56 38.58 -27.03
N GLY A 304 -19.44 38.35 -26.05
CA GLY A 304 -19.16 37.58 -24.86
C GLY A 304 -18.37 38.38 -23.82
N ALA A 305 -18.45 37.93 -22.56
CA ALA A 305 -17.76 38.52 -21.41
C ALA A 305 -17.42 37.43 -20.37
N ALA A 306 -16.50 37.75 -19.46
CA ALA A 306 -16.28 36.95 -18.25
C ALA A 306 -16.24 37.85 -17.00
N TYR A 307 -16.74 37.35 -15.87
CA TYR A 307 -16.90 38.15 -14.66
C TYR A 307 -16.13 37.52 -13.52
N VAL A 308 -15.46 38.36 -12.72
CA VAL A 308 -14.72 37.94 -11.53
C VAL A 308 -15.53 38.27 -10.29
N PHE A 309 -15.78 37.27 -9.46
CA PHE A 309 -16.41 37.43 -8.15
C PHE A 309 -15.42 37.10 -7.04
N VAL A 310 -15.45 37.87 -5.95
CA VAL A 310 -14.58 37.65 -4.78
C VAL A 310 -15.44 37.51 -3.52
N ARG A 311 -15.10 36.52 -2.70
CA ARG A 311 -15.70 36.27 -1.39
C ARG A 311 -14.98 37.06 -0.29
N SER A 312 -15.75 37.74 0.54
CA SER A 312 -15.30 38.31 1.81
C SER A 312 -16.26 37.87 2.92
N GLY A 313 -15.80 36.96 3.79
CA GLY A 313 -16.67 36.29 4.76
C GLY A 313 -17.67 35.37 4.06
N THR A 314 -18.96 35.68 4.14
CA THR A 314 -20.03 34.94 3.43
C THR A 314 -20.56 35.68 2.20
N THR A 315 -20.08 36.89 1.93
CA THR A 315 -20.58 37.74 0.85
C THR A 315 -19.69 37.59 -0.38
N TRP A 316 -20.33 37.38 -1.53
CA TRP A 316 -19.69 37.42 -2.83
C TRP A 316 -20.04 38.72 -3.55
N SER A 317 -19.05 39.38 -4.13
CA SER A 317 -19.23 40.62 -4.90
C SER A 317 -18.51 40.53 -6.22
N GLU A 318 -19.14 41.04 -7.29
CA GLU A 318 -18.48 41.23 -8.57
C GLU A 318 -17.35 42.26 -8.42
N GLN A 319 -16.14 41.87 -8.83
CA GLN A 319 -14.93 42.68 -8.76
C GLN A 319 -14.57 43.27 -10.12
N ALA A 320 -14.82 42.54 -11.22
CA ALA A 320 -14.49 42.98 -12.57
C ALA A 320 -15.32 42.26 -13.63
N GLU A 321 -15.60 42.96 -14.71
CA GLU A 321 -15.95 42.41 -16.02
C GLU A 321 -14.67 42.38 -16.87
N LEU A 322 -14.42 41.25 -17.53
CA LEU A 322 -13.27 41.00 -18.40
C LEU A 322 -13.78 40.92 -19.84
N THR A 323 -13.17 41.73 -20.70
CA THR A 323 -13.40 41.74 -22.15
C THR A 323 -12.05 41.77 -22.87
N PRO A 324 -11.94 41.16 -24.05
CA PRO A 324 -10.69 41.16 -24.81
C PRO A 324 -10.43 42.56 -25.40
N SER A 325 -9.17 42.98 -25.38
CA SER A 325 -8.75 44.30 -25.87
C SER A 325 -8.97 44.52 -27.37
N ASP A 326 -9.12 43.44 -28.13
CA ASP A 326 -9.39 43.43 -29.57
C ASP A 326 -10.68 42.66 -29.93
N ALA A 327 -11.70 42.76 -29.07
CA ALA A 327 -13.00 42.10 -29.23
C ALA A 327 -13.57 42.20 -30.66
N VAL A 328 -13.95 41.06 -31.22
CA VAL A 328 -14.66 40.98 -32.51
C VAL A 328 -16.09 40.49 -32.34
N LEU A 329 -16.95 40.83 -33.31
CA LEU A 329 -18.32 40.33 -33.37
C LEU A 329 -18.33 38.79 -33.42
N ASN A 330 -19.16 38.17 -32.59
CA ASN A 330 -19.36 36.73 -32.46
C ASN A 330 -18.11 35.95 -32.01
N GLU A 331 -17.17 36.57 -31.27
CA GLU A 331 -16.00 35.89 -30.71
C GLU A 331 -16.33 34.94 -29.53
N GLN A 332 -17.57 35.03 -28.99
CA GLN A 332 -18.08 34.21 -27.88
C GLN A 332 -17.12 34.14 -26.68
N PHE A 333 -16.53 35.28 -26.32
CA PHE A 333 -15.59 35.38 -25.21
C PHE A 333 -16.25 34.91 -23.89
N GLY A 334 -15.53 34.09 -23.11
CA GLY A 334 -16.10 33.42 -21.92
C GLY A 334 -16.63 32.01 -22.20
N TRP A 335 -16.38 31.45 -23.39
CA TRP A 335 -16.74 30.06 -23.71
C TRP A 335 -16.18 29.04 -22.71
N SER A 336 -14.91 29.20 -22.35
CA SER A 336 -14.22 28.43 -21.32
C SER A 336 -13.38 29.40 -20.48
N VAL A 337 -13.37 29.19 -19.16
CA VAL A 337 -12.63 30.03 -18.21
C VAL A 337 -11.86 29.15 -17.23
N VAL A 338 -10.67 29.59 -16.85
CA VAL A 338 -9.90 28.95 -15.78
C VAL A 338 -9.19 30.00 -14.92
N LEU A 339 -9.10 29.73 -13.62
CA LEU A 339 -8.45 30.59 -12.63
C LEU A 339 -7.43 29.79 -11.80
N SER A 340 -6.24 30.35 -11.63
CA SER A 340 -5.24 29.86 -10.67
C SER A 340 -4.64 31.04 -9.91
N GLY A 341 -5.03 31.19 -8.64
CA GLY A 341 -4.64 32.34 -7.83
C GLY A 341 -5.09 33.66 -8.45
N ASP A 342 -4.12 34.48 -8.84
CA ASP A 342 -4.32 35.82 -9.42
C ASP A 342 -4.29 35.85 -10.95
N THR A 343 -4.28 34.69 -11.62
CA THR A 343 -4.23 34.60 -13.09
C THR A 343 -5.44 33.86 -13.62
N ALA A 344 -6.15 34.49 -14.55
CA ALA A 344 -7.28 33.91 -15.27
C ALA A 344 -6.93 33.75 -16.75
N VAL A 345 -7.41 32.67 -17.38
CA VAL A 345 -7.38 32.51 -18.84
C VAL A 345 -8.81 32.35 -19.33
N VAL A 346 -9.17 33.11 -20.35
CA VAL A 346 -10.53 33.16 -20.91
C VAL A 346 -10.48 32.89 -22.41
N SER A 347 -11.27 31.92 -22.86
CA SER A 347 -11.39 31.56 -24.27
C SER A 347 -12.32 32.49 -25.04
N ALA A 348 -11.97 32.73 -26.30
CA ALA A 348 -12.83 33.32 -27.31
C ALA A 348 -12.80 32.43 -28.57
N VAL A 349 -13.87 31.67 -28.76
CA VAL A 349 -14.01 30.71 -29.86
C VAL A 349 -14.62 31.45 -31.05
N SER A 350 -13.78 32.14 -31.82
CA SER A 350 -14.21 32.82 -33.04
C SER A 350 -14.42 31.80 -34.16
N VAL A 351 -15.64 31.70 -34.70
CA VAL A 351 -15.91 30.98 -35.96
C VAL A 351 -16.48 31.99 -36.97
N PRO A 352 -15.64 32.84 -37.59
CA PRO A 352 -16.13 33.71 -38.64
C PRO A 352 -16.65 32.87 -39.82
N ALA A 353 -17.66 33.38 -40.52
CA ALA A 353 -18.38 32.66 -41.58
C ALA A 353 -17.48 32.20 -42.76
N ASP A 354 -16.23 32.68 -42.82
CA ASP A 354 -15.22 32.37 -43.84
C ASP A 354 -14.09 31.46 -43.32
N ASN A 355 -14.18 30.92 -42.09
CA ASN A 355 -13.17 30.08 -41.44
C ASN A 355 -11.77 30.75 -41.33
N SER A 356 -11.70 32.08 -41.28
CA SER A 356 -10.43 32.83 -41.28
C SER A 356 -9.75 33.01 -39.91
N SER A 357 -10.45 32.82 -38.79
CA SER A 357 -9.91 32.96 -37.44
C SER A 357 -9.93 31.61 -36.71
N SER A 358 -8.82 31.30 -36.05
CA SER A 358 -8.63 30.06 -35.30
C SER A 358 -9.23 30.11 -33.89
N GLY A 359 -9.69 31.27 -33.41
CA GLY A 359 -9.97 31.51 -31.98
C GLY A 359 -8.71 31.88 -31.17
N ALA A 360 -8.89 32.37 -29.95
CA ALA A 360 -7.79 32.82 -29.08
C ALA A 360 -8.11 32.65 -27.58
N ALA A 361 -7.07 32.56 -26.76
CA ALA A 361 -7.17 32.61 -25.29
C ALA A 361 -6.55 33.91 -24.78
N TYR A 362 -7.17 34.56 -23.81
CA TYR A 362 -6.69 35.81 -23.22
C TYR A 362 -6.34 35.59 -21.76
N VAL A 363 -5.15 36.02 -21.36
CA VAL A 363 -4.64 35.91 -20.00
C VAL A 363 -4.85 37.22 -19.27
N PHE A 364 -5.57 37.20 -18.16
CA PHE A 364 -5.77 38.33 -17.26
C PHE A 364 -5.04 38.09 -15.94
N VAL A 365 -4.44 39.14 -15.39
CA VAL A 365 -3.73 39.09 -14.11
C VAL A 365 -4.28 40.15 -13.16
N ARG A 366 -4.48 39.75 -11.89
CA ARG A 366 -4.92 40.62 -10.81
C ARG A 366 -3.75 41.35 -10.15
N GLY A 367 -3.84 42.68 -10.11
CA GLY A 367 -2.99 43.55 -9.29
C GLY A 367 -3.85 44.29 -8.27
N GLY A 368 -3.82 43.85 -7.00
CA GLY A 368 -4.74 44.37 -5.99
C GLY A 368 -6.19 43.98 -6.29
N THR A 369 -7.04 44.95 -6.63
CA THR A 369 -8.44 44.71 -7.05
C THR A 369 -8.64 44.83 -8.56
N THR A 370 -7.62 45.21 -9.31
CA THR A 370 -7.71 45.48 -10.75
C THR A 370 -7.28 44.26 -11.53
N TRP A 371 -8.08 43.88 -12.53
CA TRP A 371 -7.74 42.87 -13.51
C TRP A 371 -7.31 43.54 -14.81
N SER A 372 -6.22 43.06 -15.40
CA SER A 372 -5.68 43.58 -16.66
C SER A 372 -5.30 42.45 -17.60
N GLU A 373 -5.60 42.61 -18.88
CA GLU A 373 -5.14 41.68 -19.92
C GLU A 373 -3.60 41.76 -20.01
N GLN A 374 -2.95 40.62 -19.86
CA GLN A 374 -1.50 40.47 -19.92
C GLN A 374 -1.04 39.92 -21.27
N ALA A 375 -1.80 38.99 -21.87
CA ALA A 375 -1.41 38.33 -23.11
C ALA A 375 -2.60 37.76 -23.87
N LYS A 376 -2.46 37.69 -25.19
CA LYS A 376 -3.28 36.90 -26.10
C LYS A 376 -2.48 35.69 -26.57
N LEU A 377 -3.03 34.50 -26.39
CA LEU A 377 -2.46 33.21 -26.76
C LEU A 377 -3.09 32.74 -28.07
N THR A 378 -2.26 32.38 -29.03
CA THR A 378 -2.64 31.84 -30.34
C THR A 378 -1.70 30.70 -30.70
N ALA A 379 -2.18 29.72 -31.47
CA ALA A 379 -1.33 28.67 -32.03
C ALA A 379 -0.20 29.27 -32.89
N SER A 380 1.02 28.78 -32.74
CA SER A 380 2.19 29.21 -33.49
C SER A 380 2.12 28.85 -34.98
N ALA A 381 1.38 27.79 -35.31
CA ALA A 381 1.14 27.29 -36.66
C ALA A 381 -0.33 26.87 -36.81
N PRO A 382 -1.27 27.83 -36.94
CA PRO A 382 -2.70 27.55 -36.98
C PRO A 382 -3.08 26.80 -38.27
N VAL A 383 -4.05 25.88 -38.14
CA VAL A 383 -4.64 25.15 -39.26
C VAL A 383 -5.97 25.79 -39.68
N ALA A 384 -6.28 25.79 -40.97
CA ALA A 384 -7.56 26.29 -41.45
C ALA A 384 -8.73 25.47 -40.89
N GLY A 385 -9.71 26.13 -40.27
CA GLY A 385 -10.85 25.48 -39.61
C GLY A 385 -10.54 24.92 -38.22
N GLU A 386 -9.33 25.13 -37.70
CA GLU A 386 -9.01 24.86 -36.30
C GLU A 386 -9.87 25.73 -35.37
N GLN A 387 -10.44 25.12 -34.33
CA GLN A 387 -11.14 25.82 -33.25
C GLN A 387 -10.25 25.85 -32.01
N PHE A 388 -9.21 26.67 -32.07
CA PHE A 388 -8.28 26.94 -30.98
C PHE A 388 -9.00 27.62 -29.81
N SER A 389 -8.56 27.29 -28.60
CA SER A 389 -9.13 27.76 -27.34
C SER A 389 -10.55 27.26 -27.07
N TRP A 390 -10.92 26.09 -27.59
CA TRP A 390 -12.18 25.44 -27.23
C TRP A 390 -12.29 25.15 -25.73
N SER A 391 -11.17 24.77 -25.10
CA SER A 391 -11.07 24.54 -23.66
C SER A 391 -9.74 25.05 -23.11
N VAL A 392 -9.73 25.51 -21.86
CA VAL A 392 -8.53 26.02 -21.20
C VAL A 392 -8.33 25.43 -19.81
N ALA A 393 -7.08 25.19 -19.43
CA ALA A 393 -6.66 24.81 -18.08
C ALA A 393 -5.39 25.56 -17.67
N LEU A 394 -5.20 25.79 -16.38
CA LEU A 394 -4.09 26.56 -15.83
C LEU A 394 -3.58 25.92 -14.53
N SER A 395 -2.26 25.80 -14.41
CA SER A 395 -1.58 25.38 -13.19
C SER A 395 -0.34 26.23 -13.00
N GLY A 396 -0.42 27.22 -12.10
CA GLY A 396 0.63 28.21 -11.91
C GLY A 396 0.97 28.93 -13.22
N ASP A 397 2.20 28.81 -13.67
CA ASP A 397 2.74 29.47 -14.87
C ASP A 397 2.59 28.65 -16.16
N THR A 398 1.80 27.56 -16.15
CA THR A 398 1.57 26.72 -17.33
C THR A 398 0.08 26.72 -17.69
N ALA A 399 -0.25 27.08 -18.92
CA ALA A 399 -1.58 27.02 -19.48
C ALA A 399 -1.65 25.92 -20.54
N LEU A 400 -2.78 25.23 -20.61
CA LEU A 400 -3.08 24.21 -21.60
C LEU A 400 -4.35 24.64 -22.36
N VAL A 401 -4.26 24.68 -23.69
CA VAL A 401 -5.31 25.21 -24.56
C VAL A 401 -5.71 24.15 -25.56
N GLY A 402 -6.93 23.64 -25.45
CA GLY A 402 -7.50 22.66 -26.38
C GLY A 402 -7.90 23.29 -27.71
N ALA A 403 -7.70 22.56 -28.79
CA ALA A 403 -8.01 23.00 -30.14
C ALA A 403 -8.61 21.87 -30.98
N LEU A 404 -9.90 22.00 -31.31
CA LEU A 404 -10.54 21.02 -32.18
C LEU A 404 -10.07 21.19 -33.63
N TYR A 405 -10.01 20.09 -34.39
CA TYR A 405 -9.62 20.06 -35.80
C TYR A 405 -8.19 20.55 -36.14
N ALA A 406 -7.34 20.79 -35.13
CA ALA A 406 -5.96 21.27 -35.27
C ALA A 406 -4.96 20.32 -35.95
N ASP A 407 -5.40 19.17 -36.49
CA ASP A 407 -4.56 18.21 -37.24
C ASP A 407 -5.00 18.14 -38.70
N THR A 408 -4.09 18.48 -39.60
CA THR A 408 -4.31 18.46 -41.06
C THR A 408 -4.47 17.06 -41.65
N ALA A 409 -3.99 16.00 -40.98
CA ALA A 409 -4.03 14.65 -41.54
C ALA A 409 -5.39 13.97 -41.32
N THR A 410 -6.00 14.17 -40.15
CA THR A 410 -7.21 13.45 -39.75
C THR A 410 -8.32 14.34 -39.17
N GLY A 411 -8.01 15.59 -38.80
CA GLY A 411 -8.93 16.45 -38.05
C GLY A 411 -9.13 16.02 -36.59
N THR A 412 -8.22 15.20 -36.02
CA THR A 412 -8.32 14.67 -34.65
C THR A 412 -8.30 15.76 -33.56
N GLY A 413 -7.72 16.94 -33.83
CA GLY A 413 -7.51 18.00 -32.83
C GLY A 413 -6.15 17.93 -32.11
N ALA A 414 -5.86 18.92 -31.27
CA ALA A 414 -4.61 19.08 -30.53
C ALA A 414 -4.84 19.80 -29.19
N ALA A 415 -3.82 19.83 -28.34
CA ALA A 415 -3.77 20.73 -27.18
C ALA A 415 -2.41 21.43 -27.12
N TYR A 416 -2.38 22.73 -26.88
CA TYR A 416 -1.18 23.55 -26.90
C TYR A 416 -0.80 23.96 -25.48
N VAL A 417 0.47 23.76 -25.12
CA VAL A 417 1.03 24.14 -23.83
C VAL A 417 1.70 25.49 -23.96
N PHE A 418 1.28 26.47 -23.16
CA PHE A 418 1.93 27.77 -23.02
C PHE A 418 2.57 27.89 -21.64
N VAL A 419 3.77 28.46 -21.58
CA VAL A 419 4.49 28.70 -20.33
C VAL A 419 4.77 30.18 -20.16
N ARG A 420 4.56 30.68 -18.95
CA ARG A 420 4.86 32.05 -18.55
C ARG A 420 6.28 32.17 -18.01
N SER A 421 6.99 33.19 -18.48
CA SER A 421 8.27 33.64 -17.91
C SER A 421 8.21 35.14 -17.71
N GLY A 422 8.10 35.58 -16.44
CA GLY A 422 7.84 36.98 -16.11
C GLY A 422 6.42 37.40 -16.50
N THR A 423 6.28 38.23 -17.53
CA THR A 423 4.98 38.63 -18.12
C THR A 423 4.75 38.04 -19.50
N THR A 424 5.72 37.31 -20.05
CA THR A 424 5.65 36.76 -21.41
C THR A 424 5.14 35.34 -21.37
N TRP A 425 4.17 35.04 -22.24
CA TRP A 425 3.67 33.69 -22.50
C TRP A 425 4.19 33.20 -23.84
N SER A 426 4.69 31.98 -23.89
CA SER A 426 5.20 31.34 -25.11
C SER A 426 4.67 29.93 -25.25
N GLU A 427 4.29 29.54 -26.48
CA GLU A 427 3.96 28.15 -26.80
C GLU A 427 5.20 27.26 -26.61
N GLN A 428 5.10 26.29 -25.71
CA GLN A 428 6.16 25.32 -25.41
C GLN A 428 6.00 24.03 -26.21
N ALA A 429 4.76 23.57 -26.41
CA ALA A 429 4.49 22.29 -27.07
C ALA A 429 3.10 22.24 -27.71
N LYS A 430 2.96 21.47 -28.79
CA LYS A 430 1.69 21.00 -29.34
C LYS A 430 1.57 19.50 -29.02
N LEU A 431 0.56 19.14 -28.25
CA LEU A 431 0.23 17.76 -27.87
C LEU A 431 -0.71 17.14 -28.91
N THR A 432 -0.35 15.94 -29.35
CA THR A 432 -1.13 15.11 -30.26
C THR A 432 -1.12 13.67 -29.75
N VAL A 433 -2.09 12.86 -30.16
CA VAL A 433 -2.20 11.45 -29.75
C VAL A 433 -1.52 10.52 -30.73
N SER A 434 -0.91 9.45 -30.20
CA SER A 434 -0.22 8.42 -30.98
C SER A 434 -1.14 7.59 -31.89
N ASP A 435 -2.43 7.51 -31.56
CA ASP A 435 -3.44 6.70 -32.27
C ASP A 435 -4.51 7.58 -32.94
N ALA A 436 -4.12 8.70 -33.55
CA ALA A 436 -5.03 9.68 -34.17
C ALA A 436 -5.98 9.04 -35.20
N VAL A 437 -7.28 9.36 -35.10
CA VAL A 437 -8.34 8.87 -35.99
C VAL A 437 -9.33 10.00 -36.26
N ALA A 438 -9.75 10.13 -37.52
CA ALA A 438 -10.75 11.12 -37.93
C ALA A 438 -12.06 11.00 -37.13
N GLY A 439 -12.63 12.14 -36.74
CA GLY A 439 -13.85 12.21 -35.93
C GLY A 439 -13.64 12.10 -34.41
N ARG A 440 -12.38 11.96 -33.98
CA ARG A 440 -12.01 12.18 -32.57
C ARG A 440 -11.81 13.68 -32.35
N TYR A 441 -12.32 14.21 -31.24
CA TYR A 441 -12.24 15.63 -30.86
C TYR A 441 -11.25 15.81 -29.71
N PHE A 442 -9.98 15.47 -29.96
CA PHE A 442 -8.91 15.67 -28.98
C PHE A 442 -8.72 17.16 -28.69
N GLY A 443 -8.74 17.54 -27.42
CA GLY A 443 -8.74 18.94 -27.00
C GLY A 443 -10.13 19.50 -26.69
N GLU A 444 -11.19 18.68 -26.74
CA GLU A 444 -12.54 19.07 -26.32
C GLU A 444 -12.58 19.54 -24.86
N SER A 445 -11.86 18.84 -24.00
CA SER A 445 -11.67 19.23 -22.61
C SER A 445 -10.23 19.04 -22.19
N VAL A 446 -9.73 19.92 -21.32
CA VAL A 446 -8.36 19.89 -20.83
C VAL A 446 -8.33 20.13 -19.33
N ALA A 447 -7.41 19.47 -18.63
CA ALA A 447 -7.12 19.70 -17.23
C ALA A 447 -5.60 19.61 -16.99
N LEU A 448 -5.11 20.37 -16.01
CA LEU A 448 -3.69 20.49 -15.72
C LEU A 448 -3.44 20.52 -14.21
N SER A 449 -2.47 19.73 -13.76
CA SER A 449 -2.02 19.70 -12.37
C SER A 449 -0.50 19.56 -12.34
N GLY A 450 0.19 20.69 -12.15
CA GLY A 450 1.65 20.76 -12.26
C GLY A 450 2.12 20.26 -13.62
N ASP A 451 2.98 19.24 -13.60
CA ASP A 451 3.61 18.65 -14.79
C ASP A 451 2.76 17.55 -15.47
N THR A 452 1.50 17.38 -15.08
CA THR A 452 0.60 16.38 -15.68
C THR A 452 -0.59 17.07 -16.34
N ALA A 453 -0.82 16.74 -17.61
CA ALA A 453 -1.93 17.20 -18.42
C ALA A 453 -2.86 16.03 -18.72
N LEU A 454 -4.17 16.29 -18.68
CA LEU A 454 -5.22 15.36 -19.07
C LEU A 454 -6.04 16.00 -20.18
N VAL A 455 -6.17 15.32 -21.32
CA VAL A 455 -6.86 15.84 -22.50
C VAL A 455 -7.96 14.87 -22.93
N GLY A 456 -9.20 15.36 -22.91
CA GLY A 456 -10.37 14.64 -23.36
C GLY A 456 -10.47 14.58 -24.88
N ALA A 457 -10.99 13.46 -25.38
CA ALA A 457 -11.13 13.17 -26.80
C ALA A 457 -12.39 12.34 -27.04
N ARG A 458 -13.56 12.99 -27.00
CA ARG A 458 -14.83 12.36 -27.38
C ARG A 458 -14.78 11.95 -28.87
N SER A 459 -15.54 10.92 -29.24
CA SER A 459 -15.62 10.42 -30.62
C SER A 459 -17.04 10.54 -31.17
N ASN A 460 -17.19 11.00 -32.41
CA ASN A 460 -18.49 10.95 -33.14
C ASN A 460 -18.71 9.67 -33.95
N VAL A 461 -17.67 8.86 -34.17
CA VAL A 461 -17.74 7.56 -34.85
C VAL A 461 -17.67 6.47 -33.80
N SER A 462 -18.53 5.45 -33.90
CA SER A 462 -18.63 4.08 -33.28
C SER A 462 -17.86 3.72 -31.99
N TYR A 463 -17.18 4.64 -31.34
CA TYR A 463 -16.25 4.49 -30.25
C TYR A 463 -16.79 5.26 -29.05
N ALA A 464 -16.48 4.75 -27.88
CA ALA A 464 -16.85 5.35 -26.60
C ALA A 464 -16.26 6.73 -26.33
N GLY A 465 -15.13 7.09 -26.96
CA GLY A 465 -14.29 8.23 -26.57
C GLY A 465 -13.08 7.80 -25.73
N ALA A 466 -12.19 8.73 -25.39
CA ALA A 466 -10.98 8.49 -24.59
C ALA A 466 -10.51 9.78 -23.88
N ALA A 467 -9.63 9.63 -22.88
CA ALA A 467 -8.85 10.73 -22.34
C ALA A 467 -7.36 10.34 -22.29
N TYR A 468 -6.46 11.28 -22.53
CA TYR A 468 -5.03 11.00 -22.65
C TYR A 468 -4.25 11.78 -21.60
N VAL A 469 -3.31 11.11 -20.95
CA VAL A 469 -2.42 11.69 -19.95
C VAL A 469 -1.08 12.01 -20.60
N PHE A 470 -0.65 13.25 -20.47
CA PHE A 470 0.70 13.69 -20.85
C PHE A 470 1.46 14.12 -19.61
N VAL A 471 2.75 13.78 -19.55
CA VAL A 471 3.63 14.18 -18.44
C VAL A 471 4.82 14.96 -19.00
N ARG A 472 5.15 16.05 -18.29
CA ARG A 472 6.29 16.91 -18.60
C ARG A 472 7.56 16.44 -17.89
N SER A 473 8.65 16.39 -18.63
CA SER A 473 10.01 16.23 -18.10
C SER A 473 10.91 17.30 -18.72
N GLY A 474 11.33 18.27 -17.90
CA GLY A 474 12.02 19.47 -18.39
C GLY A 474 11.09 20.34 -19.24
N THR A 475 11.31 20.36 -20.56
CA THR A 475 10.46 21.06 -21.53
C THR A 475 9.68 20.10 -22.44
N THR A 476 9.91 18.79 -22.31
CA THR A 476 9.32 17.78 -23.18
C THR A 476 8.05 17.22 -22.55
N TRP A 477 6.97 17.17 -23.33
CA TRP A 477 5.73 16.50 -22.96
C TRP A 477 5.62 15.17 -23.70
N SER A 478 5.30 14.10 -22.99
CA SER A 478 5.12 12.76 -23.56
C SER A 478 3.79 12.15 -23.15
N GLU A 479 3.11 11.50 -24.09
CA GLU A 479 1.91 10.69 -23.81
C GLU A 479 2.30 9.53 -22.88
N GLN A 480 1.74 9.48 -21.67
CA GLN A 480 1.99 8.46 -20.66
C GLN A 480 0.93 7.36 -20.69
N ALA A 481 -0.34 7.72 -20.90
CA ALA A 481 -1.44 6.78 -20.84
C ALA A 481 -2.64 7.24 -21.68
N LYS A 482 -3.41 6.26 -22.16
CA LYS A 482 -4.76 6.43 -22.68
C LYS A 482 -5.75 5.81 -21.70
N LEU A 483 -6.70 6.60 -21.23
CA LEU A 483 -7.77 6.20 -20.34
C LEU A 483 -9.04 5.90 -21.15
N THR A 484 -9.65 4.76 -20.86
CA THR A 484 -10.92 4.31 -21.46
C THR A 484 -11.80 3.68 -20.39
N ALA A 485 -13.11 3.70 -20.60
CA ALA A 485 -14.05 2.89 -19.84
C ALA A 485 -14.15 1.49 -20.48
N ASN A 486 -14.24 0.43 -19.67
CA ASN A 486 -14.31 -0.96 -20.17
C ASN A 486 -15.74 -1.37 -20.54
N ASP A 487 -16.70 -0.64 -19.97
CA ASP A 487 -18.14 -0.78 -20.10
C ASP A 487 -18.74 0.25 -21.06
N SER A 488 -17.92 1.12 -21.66
CA SER A 488 -18.43 2.15 -22.53
C SER A 488 -18.79 1.59 -23.89
N GLY A 489 -20.07 1.62 -24.25
CA GLY A 489 -20.49 1.36 -25.60
C GLY A 489 -20.33 2.57 -26.51
N ALA A 490 -20.81 2.40 -27.74
CA ALA A 490 -20.77 3.47 -28.73
C ALA A 490 -21.70 4.61 -28.27
N SER A 491 -21.19 5.84 -28.31
CA SER A 491 -21.92 7.09 -27.98
C SER A 491 -21.92 7.54 -26.52
N ASP A 492 -21.17 6.90 -25.61
CA ASP A 492 -21.04 7.36 -24.22
C ASP A 492 -20.31 8.71 -24.08
N LEU A 493 -19.53 9.08 -25.10
CA LEU A 493 -18.71 10.29 -25.17
C LEU A 493 -17.73 10.44 -23.99
N PHE A 494 -17.13 9.35 -23.55
CA PHE A 494 -16.04 9.36 -22.58
C PHE A 494 -14.95 10.36 -22.97
N GLY A 495 -14.53 11.21 -22.03
CA GLY A 495 -13.61 12.31 -22.31
C GLY A 495 -14.30 13.60 -22.73
N PHE A 496 -15.63 13.69 -22.59
CA PHE A 496 -16.38 14.94 -22.81
C PHE A 496 -15.91 16.03 -21.85
N SER A 497 -15.77 15.69 -20.57
CA SER A 497 -15.23 16.56 -19.53
C SER A 497 -14.11 15.85 -18.78
N VAL A 498 -13.10 16.60 -18.33
CA VAL A 498 -11.96 16.07 -17.58
C VAL A 498 -11.58 17.00 -16.43
N ALA A 499 -11.17 16.41 -15.31
CA ALA A 499 -10.57 17.12 -14.19
C ALA A 499 -9.37 16.33 -13.66
N LEU A 500 -8.40 17.04 -13.10
CA LEU A 500 -7.16 16.46 -12.60
C LEU A 500 -6.75 17.14 -11.29
N SER A 501 -6.43 16.34 -10.28
CA SER A 501 -5.90 16.79 -8.99
C SER A 501 -4.78 15.84 -8.56
N GLY A 502 -3.53 16.25 -8.74
CA GLY A 502 -2.36 15.41 -8.48
C GLY A 502 -2.39 14.13 -9.32
N ASP A 503 -2.45 12.99 -8.64
CA ASP A 503 -2.47 11.64 -9.23
C ASP A 503 -3.88 11.12 -9.51
N THR A 504 -4.93 11.92 -9.32
CA THR A 504 -6.32 11.52 -9.54
C THR A 504 -6.91 12.25 -10.74
N ALA A 505 -7.43 11.49 -11.68
CA ALA A 505 -8.14 11.96 -12.86
C ALA A 505 -9.63 11.59 -12.75
N LEU A 506 -10.49 12.51 -13.14
CA LEU A 506 -11.93 12.29 -13.25
C LEU A 506 -12.34 12.60 -14.69
N VAL A 507 -13.04 11.65 -15.33
CA VAL A 507 -13.41 11.73 -16.74
C VAL A 507 -14.91 11.53 -16.90
N GLY A 508 -15.60 12.51 -17.45
CA GLY A 508 -17.03 12.45 -17.72
C GLY A 508 -17.38 11.70 -19.01
N ALA A 509 -18.52 11.01 -18.98
CA ALA A 509 -19.18 10.35 -20.09
C ALA A 509 -20.69 10.63 -19.95
N PRO A 510 -21.20 11.76 -20.48
CA PRO A 510 -22.57 12.22 -20.24
C PRO A 510 -23.66 11.30 -20.78
N PHE A 511 -23.32 10.35 -21.64
CA PHE A 511 -24.26 9.38 -22.20
C PHE A 511 -23.85 7.96 -21.78
N GLY A 512 -24.83 7.07 -21.70
CA GLY A 512 -24.60 5.65 -21.46
C GLY A 512 -25.24 4.79 -22.54
N ASP A 513 -24.94 3.49 -22.53
CA ASP A 513 -25.51 2.49 -23.43
C ASP A 513 -27.04 2.54 -23.51
N ASN A 514 -27.56 3.27 -24.51
CA ASN A 514 -28.97 3.53 -24.75
C ASN A 514 -29.69 4.31 -23.63
N SER A 515 -28.96 5.11 -22.84
CA SER A 515 -29.55 5.99 -21.82
C SER A 515 -28.87 7.35 -21.77
N ILE A 516 -29.64 8.37 -21.37
CA ILE A 516 -29.18 9.76 -21.18
C ILE A 516 -28.83 10.04 -19.70
N VAL A 517 -28.47 9.00 -18.93
CA VAL A 517 -28.15 9.13 -17.50
C VAL A 517 -26.69 9.55 -17.30
N GLY A 518 -25.75 8.99 -18.09
CA GLY A 518 -24.32 9.31 -18.02
C GLY A 518 -23.60 8.82 -16.75
N ALA A 519 -22.28 9.03 -16.70
CA ALA A 519 -21.42 8.74 -15.56
C ALA A 519 -20.12 9.57 -15.58
N ALA A 520 -19.40 9.56 -14.45
CA ALA A 520 -18.00 9.99 -14.39
C ALA A 520 -17.09 8.88 -13.87
N TYR A 521 -15.88 8.78 -14.38
CA TYR A 521 -14.94 7.69 -14.10
C TYR A 521 -13.70 8.21 -13.41
N VAL A 522 -13.33 7.58 -12.30
CA VAL A 522 -12.17 7.96 -11.49
C VAL A 522 -11.00 7.05 -11.86
N PHE A 523 -9.86 7.66 -12.19
CA PHE A 523 -8.60 6.97 -12.43
C PHE A 523 -7.54 7.49 -11.47
N VAL A 524 -6.68 6.60 -10.99
CA VAL A 524 -5.58 6.95 -10.10
C VAL A 524 -4.26 6.46 -10.69
N ARG A 525 -3.23 7.32 -10.63
CA ARG A 525 -1.87 7.01 -11.06
C ARG A 525 -1.09 6.31 -9.95
N SER A 526 -0.38 5.26 -10.34
CA SER A 526 0.64 4.57 -9.53
C SER A 526 1.90 4.39 -10.39
N GLY A 527 2.96 5.12 -10.05
CA GLY A 527 4.14 5.24 -10.91
C GLY A 527 3.75 5.82 -12.28
N THR A 528 3.86 5.02 -13.34
CA THR A 528 3.44 5.40 -14.70
C THR A 528 2.08 4.82 -15.11
N THR A 529 1.48 3.98 -14.28
CA THR A 529 0.27 3.23 -14.62
C THR A 529 -0.96 3.96 -14.07
N TRP A 530 -1.98 4.12 -14.91
CA TRP A 530 -3.28 4.64 -14.51
C TRP A 530 -4.31 3.51 -14.47
N SER A 531 -5.07 3.41 -13.38
CA SER A 531 -6.11 2.39 -13.20
C SER A 531 -7.45 3.01 -12.83
N ARG A 532 -8.54 2.52 -13.43
CA ARG A 532 -9.91 2.90 -13.06
C ARG A 532 -10.20 2.41 -11.63
N GLN A 533 -10.59 3.32 -10.76
CA GLN A 533 -10.93 3.07 -9.35
C GLN A 533 -12.44 3.07 -9.10
N ALA A 534 -13.19 3.88 -9.84
CA ALA A 534 -14.64 3.98 -9.65
C ALA A 534 -15.36 4.45 -10.91
N LYS A 535 -16.65 4.16 -10.96
CA LYS A 535 -17.65 4.81 -11.82
C LYS A 535 -18.69 5.46 -10.91
N LEU A 536 -18.88 6.76 -11.09
CA LEU A 536 -19.79 7.60 -10.35
C LEU A 536 -21.05 7.77 -11.20
N THR A 537 -22.14 7.17 -10.75
CA THR A 537 -23.45 7.25 -11.43
C THR A 537 -24.45 8.04 -10.60
N VAL A 538 -25.46 8.58 -11.27
CA VAL A 538 -26.67 9.15 -10.65
C VAL A 538 -27.76 8.09 -10.77
N SER A 539 -28.04 7.39 -9.68
CA SER A 539 -28.86 6.16 -9.70
C SER A 539 -30.37 6.39 -9.66
N ASP A 540 -30.78 7.62 -9.35
CA ASP A 540 -32.16 8.09 -9.19
C ASP A 540 -32.66 8.88 -10.41
N ALA A 541 -31.78 9.20 -11.36
CA ALA A 541 -32.12 9.96 -12.56
C ALA A 541 -32.63 9.06 -13.70
N THR A 542 -33.80 9.39 -14.27
CA THR A 542 -34.30 8.79 -15.52
C THR A 542 -33.69 9.43 -16.77
N ASN A 543 -33.25 10.69 -16.63
CA ASN A 543 -32.47 11.50 -17.55
C ASN A 543 -31.55 12.38 -16.68
N GLY A 544 -30.30 12.61 -17.06
CA GLY A 544 -29.36 13.33 -16.20
C GLY A 544 -28.17 13.95 -16.90
N GLU A 545 -27.66 13.34 -17.97
CA GLU A 545 -26.39 13.69 -18.59
C GLU A 545 -25.25 13.84 -17.57
N SER A 546 -25.19 12.95 -16.58
CA SER A 546 -24.19 12.98 -15.53
C SER A 546 -22.78 12.81 -16.10
N GLY A 547 -21.85 13.65 -15.67
CA GLY A 547 -20.52 13.72 -16.27
C GLY A 547 -20.44 14.74 -17.41
N TRP A 548 -21.47 15.54 -17.63
CA TRP A 548 -21.43 16.70 -18.53
C TRP A 548 -20.30 17.67 -18.13
N SER A 549 -20.17 17.95 -16.84
CA SER A 549 -19.07 18.72 -16.28
C SER A 549 -18.52 18.01 -15.05
N VAL A 550 -17.22 18.12 -14.81
CA VAL A 550 -16.55 17.49 -13.67
C VAL A 550 -15.52 18.43 -13.06
N ALA A 551 -15.39 18.39 -11.74
CA ALA A 551 -14.34 19.10 -11.01
C ALA A 551 -13.75 18.22 -9.89
N LEU A 552 -12.47 18.44 -9.60
CA LEU A 552 -11.73 17.77 -8.54
C LEU A 552 -11.00 18.79 -7.68
N SER A 553 -11.02 18.57 -6.37
CA SER A 553 -10.16 19.26 -5.41
C SER A 553 -9.76 18.28 -4.31
N GLY A 554 -8.52 17.81 -4.36
CA GLY A 554 -8.04 16.78 -3.45
C GLY A 554 -8.81 15.47 -3.66
N ASP A 555 -9.49 15.02 -2.62
CA ASP A 555 -10.31 13.79 -2.62
C ASP A 555 -11.78 14.04 -2.96
N THR A 556 -12.20 15.29 -3.18
CA THR A 556 -13.61 15.60 -3.42
C THR A 556 -13.85 15.78 -4.92
N ALA A 557 -14.84 15.08 -5.44
CA ALA A 557 -15.31 15.17 -6.81
C ALA A 557 -16.69 15.81 -6.86
N LEU A 558 -16.90 16.64 -7.87
CA LEU A 558 -18.17 17.25 -8.20
C LEU A 558 -18.52 16.89 -9.64
N VAL A 559 -19.70 16.32 -9.85
CA VAL A 559 -20.17 15.85 -11.16
C VAL A 559 -21.48 16.54 -11.50
N GLY A 560 -21.50 17.31 -12.59
CA GLY A 560 -22.71 17.96 -13.09
C GLY A 560 -23.59 17.00 -13.88
N ALA A 561 -24.89 17.04 -13.61
CA ALA A 561 -25.95 16.30 -14.30
C ALA A 561 -27.00 17.31 -14.79
N ARG A 562 -26.67 18.01 -15.88
CA ARG A 562 -27.41 19.21 -16.31
C ARG A 562 -28.85 18.94 -16.73
N SER A 563 -29.14 17.74 -17.22
CA SER A 563 -30.47 17.38 -17.74
C SER A 563 -31.28 16.58 -16.73
N GLU A 564 -30.84 16.56 -15.46
CA GLU A 564 -31.54 15.85 -14.41
C GLU A 564 -32.89 16.51 -14.12
N ASP A 565 -33.95 15.70 -14.22
CA ASP A 565 -35.28 16.10 -13.80
C ASP A 565 -35.31 16.15 -12.26
N THR A 566 -35.78 17.27 -11.71
CA THR A 566 -35.87 17.46 -10.26
C THR A 566 -37.29 17.86 -9.86
N ALA A 567 -37.53 18.04 -8.57
CA ALA A 567 -38.79 18.59 -8.07
C ALA A 567 -39.13 19.97 -8.66
N ALA A 568 -38.14 20.70 -9.19
CA ALA A 568 -38.31 22.00 -9.82
C ALA A 568 -38.81 21.94 -11.28
N GLY A 569 -38.72 20.78 -11.93
CA GLY A 569 -39.16 20.59 -13.31
C GLY A 569 -38.16 19.80 -14.18
N PRO A 570 -38.51 19.57 -15.45
CA PRO A 570 -37.66 18.85 -16.38
C PRO A 570 -36.37 19.61 -16.68
N SER A 571 -35.25 18.90 -16.77
CA SER A 571 -33.92 19.48 -17.07
C SER A 571 -33.55 20.71 -16.21
N ALA A 572 -34.07 20.76 -14.98
CA ALA A 572 -33.65 21.77 -14.00
C ALA A 572 -32.18 21.56 -13.61
N GLY A 573 -31.72 20.31 -13.63
CA GLY A 573 -30.33 19.91 -13.44
C GLY A 573 -29.93 19.75 -11.98
N SER A 574 -28.82 19.04 -11.75
CA SER A 574 -28.21 18.84 -10.43
C SER A 574 -26.68 18.79 -10.51
N ALA A 575 -26.01 18.88 -9.36
CA ALA A 575 -24.61 18.52 -9.23
C ALA A 575 -24.38 17.62 -8.02
N ARG A 576 -23.58 16.56 -8.20
CA ARG A 576 -23.42 15.47 -7.24
C ARG A 576 -22.03 15.50 -6.64
N VAL A 577 -21.96 15.48 -5.32
CA VAL A 577 -20.69 15.49 -4.58
C VAL A 577 -20.32 14.07 -4.16
N TYR A 578 -19.08 13.69 -4.45
CA TYR A 578 -18.50 12.42 -4.05
C TYR A 578 -17.20 12.65 -3.28
N VAL A 579 -16.96 11.84 -2.25
CA VAL A 579 -15.64 11.72 -1.62
C VAL A 579 -14.98 10.49 -2.22
N LEU A 580 -13.90 10.72 -2.95
CA LEU A 580 -13.14 9.70 -3.64
C LEU A 580 -12.24 8.95 -2.67
N VAL A 581 -12.14 7.66 -2.90
CA VAL A 581 -11.18 6.79 -2.24
C VAL A 581 -9.95 6.72 -3.14
N SER A 582 -8.90 7.45 -2.77
CA SER A 582 -7.59 7.11 -3.29
C SER A 582 -7.14 5.86 -2.56
N ASP A 583 -7.18 4.70 -3.21
CA ASP A 583 -6.53 3.47 -2.73
C ASP A 583 -4.98 3.61 -2.78
N ALA A 584 -4.47 4.85 -2.78
CA ALA A 584 -3.07 5.24 -2.75
C ALA A 584 -2.49 5.04 -1.34
N ASN A 585 -2.58 3.82 -0.83
CA ASN A 585 -1.83 3.36 0.33
C ASN A 585 -0.52 2.70 -0.14
N ALA A 586 0.48 2.69 0.73
CA ALA A 586 1.60 1.77 0.57
C ALA A 586 1.09 0.33 0.87
N ASP A 587 1.87 -0.68 0.51
CA ASP A 587 1.65 -2.06 0.95
C ASP A 587 3.03 -2.68 1.11
N LEU A 588 3.59 -2.58 2.32
CA LEU A 588 4.94 -3.02 2.61
C LEU A 588 4.92 -4.52 2.91
N GLN A 589 5.47 -5.32 2.00
CA GLN A 589 5.67 -6.73 2.24
C GLN A 589 7.09 -7.00 2.73
N LEU A 590 7.21 -7.72 3.85
CA LEU A 590 8.50 -8.18 4.36
C LEU A 590 8.64 -9.69 4.18
N SER A 591 9.81 -10.15 3.73
CA SER A 591 10.22 -11.54 3.80
C SER A 591 11.61 -11.66 4.39
N LYS A 592 11.93 -12.80 5.00
CA LYS A 592 13.19 -13.00 5.72
C LYS A 592 13.67 -14.44 5.56
N GLN A 593 14.96 -14.59 5.26
CA GLN A 593 15.61 -15.89 5.11
C GLN A 593 16.92 -15.92 5.91
N ALA A 594 17.25 -17.10 6.46
CA ALA A 594 18.52 -17.35 7.10
C ALA A 594 19.43 -18.16 6.18
N SER A 595 20.72 -17.84 6.16
CA SER A 595 21.75 -18.63 5.50
C SER A 595 22.92 -18.85 6.47
N PRO A 596 23.23 -20.10 6.85
CA PRO A 596 22.55 -21.35 6.46
C PRO A 596 21.14 -21.50 7.09
N ALA A 597 20.19 -22.05 6.32
CA ALA A 597 18.78 -22.17 6.75
C ALA A 597 18.52 -23.37 7.68
N SER A 598 19.26 -24.48 7.51
CA SER A 598 18.99 -25.72 8.25
C SER A 598 19.75 -25.79 9.57
N LYS A 599 21.08 -25.71 9.50
CA LYS A 599 21.99 -25.78 10.65
C LYS A 599 23.19 -24.87 10.47
N VAL A 600 23.64 -24.26 11.56
CA VAL A 600 24.84 -23.43 11.63
C VAL A 600 25.70 -23.86 12.82
N LEU A 601 27.01 -24.00 12.62
CA LEU A 601 27.91 -24.33 13.71
C LEU A 601 27.99 -23.17 14.71
N THR A 602 28.05 -23.45 16.01
CA THR A 602 28.31 -22.40 17.00
C THR A 602 29.65 -21.73 16.71
N GLY A 603 29.76 -20.42 16.97
CA GLY A 603 30.92 -19.61 16.59
C GLY A 603 30.97 -19.18 15.11
N GLN A 604 30.08 -19.71 14.25
CA GLN A 604 29.98 -19.29 12.84
C GLN A 604 28.85 -18.27 12.63
N ASN A 605 28.88 -17.62 11.46
CA ASN A 605 27.92 -16.60 11.11
C ASN A 605 26.63 -17.18 10.50
N VAL A 606 25.51 -16.54 10.83
CA VAL A 606 24.25 -16.59 10.10
C VAL A 606 24.05 -15.25 9.43
N THR A 607 23.76 -15.29 8.14
CA THR A 607 23.33 -14.12 7.38
C THR A 607 21.81 -14.17 7.25
N TYR A 608 21.13 -13.16 7.77
CA TYR A 608 19.73 -12.91 7.51
C TYR A 608 19.57 -11.94 6.35
N THR A 609 18.89 -12.38 5.30
CA THR A 609 18.49 -11.52 4.18
C THR A 609 17.01 -11.19 4.33
N LEU A 610 16.69 -9.91 4.46
CA LEU A 610 15.32 -9.42 4.44
C LEU A 610 15.06 -8.75 3.09
N THR A 611 13.92 -9.06 2.48
CA THR A 611 13.45 -8.41 1.26
C THR A 611 12.20 -7.62 1.62
N LEU A 612 12.28 -6.30 1.52
CA LEU A 612 11.20 -5.35 1.75
C LEU A 612 10.70 -4.84 0.41
N THR A 613 9.43 -5.03 0.09
CA THR A 613 8.84 -4.55 -1.17
C THR A 613 7.65 -3.66 -0.86
N ASN A 614 7.59 -2.47 -1.47
CA ASN A 614 6.34 -1.70 -1.49
C ASN A 614 5.49 -2.14 -2.68
N LYS A 615 4.47 -2.95 -2.43
CA LYS A 615 3.48 -3.42 -3.42
C LYS A 615 2.33 -2.43 -3.63
N GLY A 616 2.24 -1.43 -2.77
CA GLY A 616 1.14 -0.48 -2.78
C GLY A 616 1.35 0.58 -3.85
N PRO A 617 0.25 1.19 -4.34
CA PRO A 617 0.33 2.23 -5.36
C PRO A 617 0.91 3.56 -4.85
N ALA A 618 1.02 3.79 -3.54
CA ALA A 618 1.65 4.99 -2.99
C ALA A 618 3.07 4.75 -2.46
N THR A 619 3.88 5.80 -2.53
CA THR A 619 5.21 5.85 -1.92
C THR A 619 5.11 5.71 -0.40
N ALA A 620 5.79 4.72 0.17
CA ALA A 620 5.94 4.59 1.61
C ALA A 620 6.98 5.59 2.11
N THR A 621 6.66 6.40 3.11
CA THR A 621 7.56 7.41 3.68
C THR A 621 7.95 7.07 5.11
N ASN A 622 9.15 7.48 5.52
CA ASN A 622 9.73 7.18 6.84
C ASN A 622 9.63 5.71 7.22
N VAL A 623 10.06 4.83 6.31
CA VAL A 623 9.95 3.38 6.49
C VAL A 623 10.96 2.92 7.53
N VAL A 624 10.51 2.17 8.53
CA VAL A 624 11.34 1.63 9.61
C VAL A 624 11.15 0.13 9.70
N VAL A 625 12.22 -0.62 9.43
CA VAL A 625 12.31 -2.06 9.71
C VAL A 625 12.95 -2.26 11.07
N THR A 626 12.31 -3.02 11.96
CA THR A 626 12.83 -3.38 13.28
C THR A 626 13.05 -4.88 13.38
N ASP A 627 14.20 -5.29 13.89
CA ASP A 627 14.63 -6.68 14.03
C ASP A 627 15.31 -6.86 15.39
N ASN A 628 14.75 -7.72 16.24
CA ASN A 628 15.34 -8.03 17.54
C ASN A 628 16.09 -9.35 17.45
N LEU A 629 17.42 -9.26 17.39
CA LEU A 629 18.28 -10.40 17.16
C LEU A 629 18.16 -11.43 18.30
N PRO A 630 18.20 -12.74 18.01
CA PRO A 630 18.07 -13.78 19.02
C PRO A 630 19.16 -13.68 20.09
N ALA A 631 18.80 -13.92 21.35
CA ALA A 631 19.75 -13.87 22.48
C ALA A 631 20.93 -14.84 22.35
N SER A 632 20.75 -15.93 21.58
CA SER A 632 21.77 -16.92 21.23
C SER A 632 22.77 -16.45 20.17
N THR A 633 22.71 -15.18 19.77
CA THR A 633 23.57 -14.62 18.73
C THR A 633 24.20 -13.28 19.15
N ARG A 634 25.31 -12.92 18.50
CA ARG A 634 25.96 -11.61 18.60
C ARG A 634 25.96 -10.91 17.25
N PHE A 635 25.67 -9.61 17.24
CA PHE A 635 25.69 -8.81 16.01
C PHE A 635 27.10 -8.70 15.42
N VAL A 636 27.20 -8.75 14.09
CA VAL A 636 28.46 -8.56 13.34
C VAL A 636 28.35 -7.34 12.42
N SER A 637 27.38 -7.31 11.51
CA SER A 637 27.22 -6.21 10.55
C SER A 637 25.79 -6.08 10.03
N CYS A 638 25.48 -4.91 9.48
CA CYS A 638 24.23 -4.58 8.80
C CYS A 638 24.55 -3.78 7.54
N SER A 639 23.87 -4.09 6.44
CA SER A 639 23.88 -3.27 5.21
C SER A 639 22.50 -3.29 4.56
N ALA A 640 22.12 -2.20 3.90
CA ALA A 640 20.88 -2.09 3.12
C ALA A 640 21.14 -1.32 1.82
N ASP A 641 20.39 -1.64 0.76
CA ASP A 641 20.36 -0.86 -0.48
C ASP A 641 19.24 0.20 -0.45
N GLN A 642 18.94 0.84 -1.59
CA GLN A 642 17.86 1.83 -1.74
C GLN A 642 17.88 2.97 -0.70
N GLY A 643 19.07 3.35 -0.24
CA GLY A 643 19.24 4.42 0.75
C GLY A 643 18.89 4.03 2.19
N GLY A 644 18.73 2.73 2.48
CA GLY A 644 18.49 2.23 3.84
C GLY A 644 19.69 2.48 4.77
N VAL A 645 19.44 3.05 5.94
CA VAL A 645 20.44 3.35 6.96
C VAL A 645 20.28 2.40 8.14
N CYS A 646 21.28 1.56 8.38
CA CYS A 646 21.32 0.65 9.53
C CYS A 646 21.62 1.40 10.83
N GLY A 647 20.84 1.11 11.88
CA GLY A 647 20.96 1.68 13.22
C GLY A 647 20.70 0.67 14.34
N GLY A 648 20.30 1.17 15.51
CA GLY A 648 20.06 0.37 16.71
C GLY A 648 21.33 -0.04 17.46
N ALA A 649 21.16 -0.70 18.61
CA ALA A 649 22.23 -1.10 19.52
C ALA A 649 22.02 -2.51 20.09
N GLY A 650 23.11 -3.24 20.29
CA GLY A 650 23.06 -4.59 20.86
C GLY A 650 22.27 -5.58 20.00
N ARG A 651 21.09 -5.99 20.48
CA ARG A 651 20.20 -6.91 19.76
C ARG A 651 19.08 -6.20 19.02
N ASP A 652 18.73 -4.99 19.43
CA ASP A 652 17.69 -4.21 18.78
C ASP A 652 18.30 -3.51 17.55
N ARG A 653 17.89 -3.94 16.36
CA ARG A 653 18.33 -3.37 15.08
C ARG A 653 17.18 -2.66 14.40
N SER A 654 17.47 -1.45 13.92
CA SER A 654 16.53 -0.68 13.10
C SER A 654 17.19 -0.33 11.77
N ILE A 655 16.40 -0.31 10.70
CA ILE A 655 16.83 0.14 9.38
C ILE A 655 15.83 1.17 8.90
N HIS A 656 16.31 2.37 8.58
CA HIS A 656 15.49 3.51 8.21
C HIS A 656 15.64 3.81 6.72
N PHE A 657 14.52 3.98 6.02
CA PHE A 657 14.47 4.52 4.65
C PHE A 657 13.66 5.80 4.67
N ALA A 658 14.16 6.86 4.02
CA ALA A 658 13.40 8.11 3.89
C ALA A 658 12.09 7.88 3.13
N SER A 659 12.15 7.09 2.06
CA SER A 659 10.99 6.65 1.30
C SER A 659 11.27 5.38 0.50
N LEU A 660 10.24 4.61 0.18
CA LEU A 660 10.27 3.48 -0.74
C LEU A 660 9.15 3.63 -1.78
N ALA A 661 9.53 3.86 -3.04
CA ALA A 661 8.58 4.09 -4.13
C ALA A 661 7.73 2.84 -4.44
N PRO A 662 6.57 2.99 -5.11
CA PRO A 662 5.75 1.86 -5.54
C PRO A 662 6.56 0.83 -6.34
N SER A 663 6.23 -0.46 -6.15
CA SER A 663 6.91 -1.61 -6.76
C SER A 663 8.42 -1.72 -6.51
N THR A 664 9.00 -0.86 -5.66
CA THR A 664 10.43 -0.91 -5.34
C THR A 664 10.70 -1.97 -4.29
N THR A 665 11.79 -2.71 -4.47
CA THR A 665 12.27 -3.72 -3.53
C THR A 665 13.63 -3.30 -2.97
N ALA A 666 13.75 -3.29 -1.65
CA ALA A 666 14.97 -3.09 -0.90
C ALA A 666 15.43 -4.40 -0.26
N THR A 667 16.74 -4.63 -0.25
CA THR A 667 17.40 -5.78 0.35
C THR A 667 18.21 -5.34 1.56
N ILE A 668 17.93 -5.95 2.71
CA ILE A 668 18.64 -5.73 3.98
C ILE A 668 19.39 -7.00 4.34
N THR A 669 20.67 -6.87 4.68
CA THR A 669 21.54 -7.96 5.11
C THR A 669 21.99 -7.73 6.55
N LEU A 670 21.62 -8.64 7.46
CA LEU A 670 22.06 -8.66 8.85
C LEU A 670 22.93 -9.90 9.09
N VAL A 671 24.17 -9.71 9.55
CA VAL A 671 25.07 -10.81 9.90
C VAL A 671 25.20 -10.90 11.40
N VAL A 672 25.00 -12.10 11.94
CA VAL A 672 25.21 -12.42 13.35
C VAL A 672 26.10 -13.66 13.49
N THR A 673 26.81 -13.79 14.61
CA THR A 673 27.51 -15.03 14.98
C THR A 673 26.70 -15.77 16.03
N VAL A 674 26.55 -17.10 15.90
CA VAL A 674 25.94 -17.93 16.94
C VAL A 674 26.89 -18.08 18.13
N ASN A 675 26.38 -17.88 19.33
CA ASN A 675 27.20 -17.96 20.54
C ASN A 675 27.68 -19.40 20.81
N CYS A 676 28.85 -19.53 21.44
CA CYS A 676 29.55 -20.81 21.63
C CYS A 676 28.96 -21.71 22.73
N ASP A 677 28.13 -21.15 23.61
CA ASP A 677 27.46 -21.84 24.70
C ASP A 677 26.09 -22.41 24.31
N VAL A 678 25.66 -22.17 23.07
CA VAL A 678 24.36 -22.64 22.57
C VAL A 678 24.39 -24.16 22.39
N ALA A 679 23.46 -24.85 23.05
CA ALA A 679 23.34 -26.30 22.96
C ALA A 679 22.98 -26.78 21.53
N ASP A 680 23.49 -27.95 21.17
CA ASP A 680 23.22 -28.60 19.87
C ASP A 680 21.71 -28.83 19.65
N GLY A 681 21.21 -28.51 18.46
CA GLY A 681 19.80 -28.64 18.09
C GLY A 681 18.91 -27.48 18.54
N THR A 682 19.42 -26.48 19.26
CA THR A 682 18.63 -25.30 19.67
C THR A 682 18.07 -24.56 18.46
N SER A 683 16.76 -24.33 18.44
CA SER A 683 16.10 -23.49 17.43
C SER A 683 16.45 -22.01 17.63
N ILE A 684 16.93 -21.36 16.58
CA ILE A 684 17.23 -19.93 16.53
C ILE A 684 16.21 -19.27 15.61
N ILE A 685 15.25 -18.58 16.22
CA ILE A 685 14.16 -17.89 15.52
C ILE A 685 14.46 -16.40 15.54
N ASN A 686 14.60 -15.78 14.36
CA ASN A 686 14.73 -14.33 14.23
C ASN A 686 13.51 -13.74 13.51
N SER A 687 12.94 -12.67 14.06
CA SER A 687 11.74 -12.02 13.55
C SER A 687 11.96 -10.53 13.34
N ALA A 688 11.41 -10.01 12.25
CA ALA A 688 11.45 -8.59 11.89
C ALA A 688 10.05 -8.09 11.53
N THR A 689 9.84 -6.79 11.73
CA THR A 689 8.61 -6.06 11.36
C THR A 689 8.96 -4.79 10.62
N VAL A 690 8.04 -4.28 9.80
CA VAL A 690 8.19 -2.99 9.11
C VAL A 690 6.99 -2.08 9.36
N SER A 691 7.23 -0.76 9.32
CA SER A 691 6.23 0.30 9.46
C SER A 691 6.58 1.50 8.59
N SER A 692 5.59 2.36 8.30
CA SER A 692 5.75 3.63 7.58
C SER A 692 4.73 4.67 8.04
N ASP A 693 4.97 5.94 7.69
CA ASP A 693 4.00 7.02 7.89
C ASP A 693 2.86 6.97 6.85
N THR A 694 3.17 6.53 5.62
CA THR A 694 2.15 6.23 4.62
C THR A 694 1.32 5.03 5.11
N PRO A 695 -0.03 5.10 5.14
CA PRO A 695 -0.85 3.98 5.54
C PRO A 695 -0.63 2.75 4.63
N ASP A 696 -0.76 1.57 5.23
CA ASP A 696 -0.49 0.28 4.59
C ASP A 696 -1.80 -0.49 4.39
N ALA A 697 -2.07 -0.93 3.16
CA ALA A 697 -3.30 -1.63 2.81
C ALA A 697 -3.37 -3.07 3.37
N THR A 698 -2.23 -3.75 3.56
CA THR A 698 -2.18 -5.16 3.98
C THR A 698 -1.24 -5.38 5.17
N PRO A 699 -1.56 -4.87 6.37
CA PRO A 699 -0.64 -4.91 7.50
C PRO A 699 -0.25 -6.31 8.00
N THR A 700 -0.89 -7.37 7.51
CA THR A 700 -0.56 -8.77 7.86
C THR A 700 0.73 -9.26 7.22
N ASN A 701 1.21 -8.64 6.14
CA ASN A 701 2.45 -9.01 5.44
C ASN A 701 3.68 -8.19 5.91
N ASN A 702 3.51 -7.34 6.93
CA ASN A 702 4.53 -6.45 7.51
C ASN A 702 5.48 -7.15 8.50
N SER A 703 5.46 -8.48 8.57
CA SER A 703 6.32 -9.24 9.47
C SER A 703 6.88 -10.48 8.81
N ALA A 704 8.12 -10.84 9.15
CA ALA A 704 8.77 -12.02 8.62
C ALA A 704 9.65 -12.69 9.67
N THR A 705 9.68 -14.02 9.64
CA THR A 705 10.45 -14.84 10.59
C THR A 705 11.30 -15.85 9.85
N ALA A 706 12.54 -16.02 10.29
CA ALA A 706 13.45 -17.06 9.81
C ALA A 706 13.88 -17.97 10.97
N LEU A 707 13.90 -19.28 10.70
CA LEU A 707 14.34 -20.32 11.63
C LEU A 707 15.62 -20.96 11.09
N THR A 708 16.60 -21.15 11.97
CA THR A 708 17.74 -22.05 11.76
C THR A 708 18.01 -22.81 13.06
N HIS A 709 18.92 -23.79 13.05
CA HIS A 709 19.28 -24.54 14.25
C HIS A 709 20.77 -24.43 14.54
N ALA A 710 21.12 -24.28 15.81
CA ALA A 710 22.49 -24.41 16.24
C ALA A 710 22.97 -25.85 16.07
N SER A 711 24.19 -26.02 15.59
CA SER A 711 24.92 -27.27 15.62
C SER A 711 26.16 -27.09 16.49
N ASN A 712 26.21 -27.84 17.58
CA ASN A 712 27.35 -27.83 18.49
C ASN A 712 27.88 -29.27 18.63
N PRO A 713 28.63 -29.76 17.63
CA PRO A 713 29.24 -31.09 17.71
C PRO A 713 30.24 -31.13 18.86
N ALA A 714 30.47 -32.34 19.40
CA ALA A 714 31.50 -32.48 20.42
C ALA A 714 32.89 -32.11 19.88
N PRO A 715 33.78 -31.54 20.72
CA PRO A 715 35.15 -31.23 20.30
C PRO A 715 35.88 -32.50 19.87
N VAL A 716 36.78 -32.40 18.91
CA VAL A 716 37.58 -33.53 18.44
C VAL A 716 38.88 -33.58 19.22
N ALA A 717 39.06 -34.61 20.04
CA ALA A 717 40.30 -34.87 20.77
C ALA A 717 41.11 -35.97 20.08
N THR A 718 42.38 -35.71 19.79
CA THR A 718 43.34 -36.69 19.28
C THR A 718 44.54 -36.80 20.21
N SER A 719 45.11 -37.98 20.31
CA SER A 719 46.25 -38.25 21.18
C SER A 719 47.20 -39.29 20.57
N SER A 720 48.46 -39.24 20.97
CA SER A 720 49.46 -40.28 20.68
C SER A 720 50.46 -40.41 21.82
N ILE A 721 51.03 -41.60 21.96
CA ILE A 721 52.05 -41.93 22.95
C ILE A 721 53.37 -42.33 22.28
N THR A 722 54.51 -42.01 22.90
CA THR A 722 55.83 -42.41 22.38
C THR A 722 56.16 -43.87 22.66
N THR A 723 55.48 -44.48 23.64
CA THR A 723 55.79 -45.83 24.13
C THR A 723 54.51 -46.51 24.57
N SER A 724 54.12 -47.59 23.89
CA SER A 724 52.91 -48.37 24.18
C SER A 724 53.16 -49.59 25.06
N SER A 725 54.41 -49.96 25.31
CA SER A 725 54.80 -51.10 26.15
C SER A 725 56.03 -50.76 26.99
N LEU A 726 56.00 -51.09 28.29
CA LEU A 726 57.08 -50.84 29.24
C LEU A 726 57.76 -52.16 29.63
N TRP A 727 59.00 -52.38 29.18
CA TRP A 727 59.80 -53.58 29.46
C TRP A 727 61.29 -53.21 29.62
N PRO A 728 62.07 -53.87 30.51
CA PRO A 728 61.70 -54.95 31.44
C PRO A 728 60.94 -54.45 32.68
N PRO A 729 60.06 -55.29 33.28
CA PRO A 729 59.24 -54.90 34.42
C PRO A 729 60.09 -54.92 35.69
N ASN A 730 60.76 -53.80 35.99
CA ASN A 730 61.86 -53.74 36.95
C ASN A 730 61.65 -52.69 38.06
N SER A 731 60.40 -52.40 38.41
CA SER A 731 60.06 -51.43 39.47
C SER A 731 60.45 -49.99 39.16
N LYS A 732 60.99 -49.71 37.95
CA LYS A 732 61.36 -48.36 37.54
C LYS A 732 60.17 -47.65 36.91
N LEU A 733 60.11 -46.35 37.21
CA LEU A 733 59.25 -45.42 36.50
C LEU A 733 59.92 -45.09 35.14
N LEU A 734 59.21 -45.33 34.04
CA LEU A 734 59.67 -45.04 32.67
C LEU A 734 58.86 -43.89 32.07
N ASN A 735 59.53 -43.06 31.27
CA ASN A 735 58.91 -41.91 30.62
C ASN A 735 58.09 -42.37 29.41
N VAL A 736 56.84 -41.93 29.34
CA VAL A 736 55.92 -42.05 28.22
C VAL A 736 55.56 -40.63 27.77
N GLY A 737 56.03 -40.24 26.59
CA GLY A 737 55.61 -38.99 25.98
C GLY A 737 54.16 -39.08 25.52
N LEU A 738 53.37 -38.04 25.79
CA LEU A 738 51.99 -37.86 25.38
C LEU A 738 51.86 -36.59 24.55
N ARG A 739 51.30 -36.71 23.35
CA ARG A 739 50.90 -35.56 22.55
C ARG A 739 49.39 -35.57 22.37
N GLY A 740 48.76 -34.43 22.61
CA GLY A 740 47.33 -34.22 22.43
C GLY A 740 47.06 -33.05 21.49
N ARG A 741 45.95 -33.11 20.75
CA ARG A 741 45.38 -31.97 20.04
C ARG A 741 43.87 -31.98 20.21
N VAL A 742 43.31 -30.84 20.58
CA VAL A 742 41.87 -30.59 20.59
C VAL A 742 41.56 -29.59 19.48
N THR A 743 40.55 -29.90 18.68
CA THR A 743 39.96 -28.96 17.72
C THR A 743 38.48 -28.86 17.97
N ASP A 744 37.97 -27.65 18.03
CA ASP A 744 36.57 -27.34 18.28
C ASP A 744 36.15 -26.17 17.39
N ASN A 745 34.85 -26.07 17.08
CA ASN A 745 34.32 -24.96 16.28
C ASN A 745 34.30 -23.64 17.06
N CYS A 746 34.37 -23.71 18.39
CA CYS A 746 34.52 -22.59 19.29
C CYS A 746 35.84 -22.62 20.06
N PRO A 747 36.45 -21.45 20.36
CA PRO A 747 37.58 -21.40 21.27
C PRO A 747 37.12 -21.66 22.71
N GLY A 748 37.99 -22.24 23.54
CA GLY A 748 37.75 -22.38 24.98
C GLY A 748 37.37 -23.78 25.46
N ALA A 749 37.46 -24.82 24.61
CA ALA A 749 37.33 -26.20 25.07
C ALA A 749 38.37 -26.51 26.17
N THR A 750 37.88 -27.01 27.30
CA THR A 750 38.70 -27.40 28.44
C THR A 750 39.22 -28.82 28.23
N LEU A 751 40.53 -29.02 28.35
CA LEU A 751 41.16 -30.34 28.22
C LEU A 751 41.54 -30.88 29.60
N LYS A 752 41.16 -32.13 29.88
CA LYS A 752 41.62 -32.90 31.04
C LYS A 752 42.34 -34.16 30.57
N VAL A 753 43.49 -34.44 31.16
CA VAL A 753 44.21 -35.71 30.99
C VAL A 753 43.99 -36.56 32.23
N LEU A 754 43.37 -37.72 32.06
CA LEU A 754 43.07 -38.67 33.11
C LEU A 754 43.88 -39.94 32.88
N VAL A 755 44.50 -40.48 33.93
CA VAL A 755 45.24 -41.75 33.87
C VAL A 755 44.57 -42.75 34.80
N PHE A 756 44.26 -43.93 34.27
CA PHE A 756 43.70 -45.04 35.04
C PHE A 756 44.57 -46.28 34.87
N GLY A 757 44.53 -47.19 35.84
CA GLY A 757 45.10 -48.52 35.69
C GLY A 757 44.24 -49.59 36.35
N ASP A 758 44.47 -50.83 35.95
CA ASP A 758 43.73 -52.03 36.38
C ASP A 758 44.19 -52.59 37.73
N GLU A 759 45.15 -51.94 38.38
CA GLU A 759 45.62 -52.21 39.74
C GLU A 759 45.57 -50.88 40.54
N ASP A 760 45.15 -50.96 41.80
CA ASP A 760 44.99 -49.80 42.70
C ASP A 760 46.35 -49.31 43.25
N ASP A 761 46.53 -47.99 43.34
CA ASP A 761 47.74 -47.28 43.80
C ASP A 761 47.88 -47.28 45.34
N GLN A 762 47.02 -48.02 46.06
CA GLN A 762 46.79 -47.86 47.50
C GLN A 762 46.90 -49.13 48.36
N THR A 763 47.25 -50.30 47.82
CA THR A 763 47.55 -51.48 48.69
C THR A 763 49.06 -51.60 48.97
N PRO A 764 49.53 -51.40 50.22
CA PRO A 764 50.92 -51.65 50.58
C PRO A 764 51.21 -53.13 50.40
N THR A 765 52.22 -53.47 49.60
CA THR A 765 52.72 -54.85 49.52
C THR A 765 53.48 -55.27 50.77
N SER A 766 53.91 -54.31 51.61
CA SER A 766 54.58 -54.55 52.89
C SER A 766 54.57 -53.31 53.81
N PRO A 767 54.64 -53.47 55.15
CA PRO A 767 54.75 -52.35 56.09
C PRO A 767 56.08 -51.58 55.91
N GLY A 768 56.01 -50.25 55.74
CA GLY A 768 57.19 -49.37 55.69
C GLY A 768 57.60 -48.88 54.30
N VAL A 769 56.88 -49.23 53.23
CA VAL A 769 57.14 -48.70 51.88
C VAL A 769 56.40 -47.37 51.70
N VAL A 770 57.15 -46.29 51.46
CA VAL A 770 56.61 -44.97 51.10
C VAL A 770 55.95 -45.05 49.73
N HIS A 771 54.72 -44.54 49.62
CA HIS A 771 53.95 -44.41 48.37
C HIS A 771 54.84 -43.92 47.22
N SER A 772 54.98 -44.72 46.16
CA SER A 772 55.38 -44.21 44.84
C SER A 772 54.13 -44.25 43.97
N PRO A 773 53.63 -43.12 43.47
CA PRO A 773 52.46 -43.14 42.61
C PRO A 773 52.83 -43.89 41.31
N ASP A 774 51.93 -44.75 40.85
CA ASP A 774 52.13 -45.55 39.63
C ASP A 774 52.15 -44.70 38.34
N ALA A 775 51.72 -43.45 38.45
CA ALA A 775 51.89 -42.42 37.44
C ALA A 775 52.35 -41.10 38.09
N LYS A 776 53.33 -40.44 37.48
CA LYS A 776 53.78 -39.10 37.88
C LYS A 776 53.95 -38.22 36.66
N ASP A 777 53.34 -37.04 36.66
CA ASP A 777 53.74 -35.99 35.72
C ASP A 777 55.06 -35.36 36.18
N ILE A 778 55.98 -35.29 35.24
CA ILE A 778 57.35 -34.84 35.49
C ILE A 778 57.75 -33.69 34.59
N ALA A 779 57.06 -33.52 33.46
CA ALA A 779 57.31 -32.49 32.47
C ALA A 779 56.14 -32.44 31.49
N PRO A 780 55.86 -31.27 30.90
CA PRO A 780 54.77 -31.15 29.94
C PRO A 780 54.84 -32.20 28.81
N GLY A 781 53.73 -32.88 28.58
CA GLY A 781 53.63 -33.96 27.60
C GLY A 781 54.47 -35.20 27.93
N THR A 782 54.91 -35.39 29.18
CA THR A 782 55.69 -36.57 29.61
C THR A 782 55.14 -37.14 30.91
N LEU A 783 54.47 -38.29 30.80
CA LEU A 783 54.03 -39.08 31.95
C LEU A 783 55.13 -40.06 32.33
N ARG A 784 55.40 -40.22 33.62
CA ARG A 784 56.23 -41.33 34.10
C ARG A 784 55.34 -42.42 34.67
N LEU A 785 55.36 -43.60 34.08
CA LEU A 785 54.54 -44.74 34.47
C LEU A 785 55.40 -45.86 35.04
N ARG A 786 54.88 -46.59 36.03
CA ARG A 786 55.63 -47.70 36.62
C ARG A 786 55.63 -48.90 35.68
N ALA A 787 56.83 -49.38 35.36
CA ALA A 787 57.05 -50.65 34.67
C ALA A 787 57.02 -51.81 35.68
N GLU A 788 56.02 -51.88 36.55
CA GLU A 788 55.91 -52.92 37.59
C GLU A 788 54.46 -53.21 37.91
N ARG A 789 54.30 -54.34 38.59
CA ARG A 789 53.07 -55.02 38.91
C ARG A 789 53.01 -55.31 40.40
N VAL A 790 51.80 -55.38 40.96
CA VAL A 790 51.58 -55.62 42.40
C VAL A 790 51.18 -57.07 42.73
N VAL A 791 50.59 -57.87 41.81
CA VAL A 791 50.12 -59.26 42.11
C VAL A 791 50.39 -60.30 40.98
N SER A 792 49.90 -61.56 41.00
CA SER A 792 50.18 -62.68 40.03
C SER A 792 49.10 -62.87 38.93
N GLY A 793 49.44 -63.19 37.65
CA GLY A 793 48.59 -62.98 36.41
C GLY A 793 49.35 -62.46 35.15
N ASN A 794 48.66 -61.98 34.08
CA ASN A 794 49.23 -61.86 32.70
C ASN A 794 49.82 -60.49 32.27
N GLY A 795 49.77 -59.43 33.10
CA GLY A 795 50.30 -58.09 32.78
C GLY A 795 49.52 -56.96 33.47
N ARG A 796 49.84 -55.70 33.17
CA ARG A 796 49.16 -54.47 33.65
C ARG A 796 48.80 -53.55 32.49
N VAL A 797 47.70 -52.80 32.60
CA VAL A 797 47.23 -51.84 31.59
C VAL A 797 47.00 -50.46 32.20
N TYR A 798 47.65 -49.44 31.62
CA TYR A 798 47.29 -48.04 31.86
C TYR A 798 46.40 -47.50 30.74
N LEU A 799 45.31 -46.83 31.10
CA LEU A 799 44.49 -46.02 30.20
C LEU A 799 44.85 -44.54 30.38
N ILE A 800 45.27 -43.89 29.29
CA ILE A 800 45.48 -42.44 29.27
C ILE A 800 44.36 -41.84 28.42
N ILE A 801 43.53 -41.02 29.05
CA ILE A 801 42.31 -40.45 28.47
C ILE A 801 42.47 -38.94 28.37
N LEU A 802 42.41 -38.42 27.15
CA LEU A 802 42.23 -36.99 26.91
C LEU A 802 40.73 -36.74 26.77
N LYS A 803 40.19 -35.90 27.65
CA LYS A 803 38.78 -35.51 27.70
C LYS A 803 38.67 -34.00 27.46
N ALA A 804 38.17 -33.61 26.30
CA ALA A 804 37.88 -32.23 25.94
C ALA A 804 36.41 -31.92 26.23
N THR A 805 36.10 -30.78 26.84
CA THR A 805 34.73 -30.32 27.10
C THR A 805 34.56 -28.89 26.63
N ASP A 806 33.64 -28.65 25.69
CA ASP A 806 33.36 -27.33 25.13
C ASP A 806 32.51 -26.46 26.08
N SER A 807 32.27 -25.21 25.71
CA SER A 807 31.42 -24.27 26.46
C SER A 807 29.94 -24.67 26.53
N GLY A 808 29.47 -25.49 25.59
CA GLY A 808 28.11 -26.06 25.57
C GLY A 808 27.97 -27.36 26.36
N GLY A 809 29.05 -27.84 26.98
CA GLY A 809 29.08 -29.08 27.78
C GLY A 809 29.23 -30.37 26.99
N LYS A 810 29.49 -30.33 25.67
CA LYS A 810 29.76 -31.54 24.88
C LYS A 810 31.19 -32.02 25.11
N VAL A 811 31.36 -33.35 25.04
CA VAL A 811 32.61 -34.00 25.43
C VAL A 811 33.20 -34.79 24.27
N GLY A 812 34.46 -34.47 23.94
CA GLY A 812 35.31 -35.24 23.03
C GLY A 812 36.32 -36.07 23.79
N VAL A 813 36.57 -37.32 23.36
CA VAL A 813 37.54 -38.19 24.03
C VAL A 813 38.55 -38.85 23.09
N SER A 814 39.77 -39.00 23.59
CA SER A 814 40.84 -39.79 22.97
C SER A 814 41.44 -40.72 24.01
N VAL A 815 41.64 -41.99 23.66
CA VAL A 815 42.11 -43.03 24.60
C VAL A 815 43.34 -43.72 24.05
N GLN A 816 44.42 -43.70 24.85
CA GLN A 816 45.67 -44.42 24.64
C GLN A 816 45.85 -45.49 25.72
N THR A 817 46.58 -46.54 25.38
CA THR A 817 46.89 -47.64 26.30
C THR A 817 48.39 -47.85 26.38
N VAL A 818 48.91 -48.03 27.58
CA VAL A 818 50.29 -48.48 27.82
C VAL A 818 50.23 -49.80 28.56
N VAL A 819 50.85 -50.84 28.02
CA VAL A 819 50.88 -52.17 28.63
C VAL A 819 52.21 -52.42 29.35
N VAL A 820 52.16 -53.19 30.44
CA VAL A 820 53.34 -53.73 31.12
C VAL A 820 53.19 -55.25 31.14
N PRO A 821 53.80 -55.98 30.19
CA PRO A 821 53.64 -57.43 30.10
C PRO A 821 54.38 -58.16 31.23
N SER A 822 53.84 -59.29 31.71
CA SER A 822 54.47 -60.12 32.76
C SER A 822 55.72 -60.85 32.26
N SER A 823 55.77 -61.17 30.98
CA SER A 823 56.92 -61.79 30.32
C SER A 823 56.96 -61.42 28.83
N GLN A 824 58.07 -61.71 28.14
CA GLN A 824 58.13 -61.61 26.67
C GLN A 824 57.50 -62.82 25.96
N CYS A 825 56.87 -63.76 26.69
CA CYS A 825 56.20 -64.89 26.07
C CYS A 825 54.98 -64.39 25.26
N PRO A 826 54.76 -64.91 24.04
CA PRO A 826 53.66 -64.47 23.18
C PRO A 826 52.26 -64.57 23.83
N ALA A 827 52.02 -65.57 24.68
CA ALA A 827 50.73 -65.76 25.35
C ALA A 827 50.40 -64.61 26.33
N ASP A 828 51.36 -64.20 27.14
CA ASP A 828 51.20 -63.11 28.11
C ASP A 828 51.04 -61.76 27.39
N MET A 829 51.86 -61.51 26.37
CA MET A 829 51.76 -60.34 25.49
C MET A 829 50.38 -60.24 24.84
N ASN A 830 49.85 -61.34 24.32
CA ASN A 830 48.53 -61.36 23.69
C ASN A 830 47.42 -61.11 24.72
N SER A 831 47.53 -61.68 25.93
CA SER A 831 46.55 -61.48 26.98
C SER A 831 46.45 -60.01 27.41
N VAL A 832 47.58 -59.35 27.71
CA VAL A 832 47.58 -57.95 28.16
C VAL A 832 47.16 -56.99 27.05
N ASN A 833 47.53 -57.27 25.79
CA ASN A 833 47.08 -56.48 24.64
C ASN A 833 45.57 -56.61 24.41
N ASN A 834 45.00 -57.80 24.57
CA ASN A 834 43.55 -58.00 24.48
C ASN A 834 42.80 -57.26 25.59
N GLN A 835 43.33 -57.29 26.82
CA GLN A 835 42.79 -56.53 27.94
C GLN A 835 42.83 -55.03 27.67
N ALA A 836 43.95 -54.51 27.16
CA ALA A 836 44.10 -53.11 26.78
C ALA A 836 43.13 -52.68 25.68
N ALA A 837 42.96 -53.52 24.64
CA ALA A 837 42.02 -53.26 23.56
C ALA A 837 40.56 -53.21 24.08
N ALA A 838 40.17 -54.14 24.95
CA ALA A 838 38.84 -54.16 25.57
C ALA A 838 38.59 -52.93 26.44
N ALA A 839 39.57 -52.55 27.27
CA ALA A 839 39.49 -51.39 28.14
C ALA A 839 39.39 -50.07 27.34
N ARG A 840 40.17 -49.96 26.26
CA ARG A 840 40.09 -48.84 25.32
C ARG A 840 38.73 -48.74 24.65
N ALA A 841 38.18 -49.86 24.17
CA ALA A 841 36.86 -49.87 23.53
C ALA A 841 35.75 -49.45 24.50
N TYR A 842 35.79 -49.94 25.75
CA TYR A 842 34.85 -49.53 26.79
C TYR A 842 34.92 -48.03 27.06
N ALA A 843 36.12 -47.47 27.26
CA ALA A 843 36.29 -46.05 27.56
C ALA A 843 35.80 -45.15 26.41
N LEU A 844 36.02 -45.55 25.16
CA LEU A 844 35.48 -44.84 23.99
C LEU A 844 33.95 -44.87 23.96
N ALA A 845 33.33 -46.00 24.33
CA ALA A 845 31.87 -46.14 24.38
C ALA A 845 31.21 -45.38 25.55
N HIS A 846 31.98 -44.99 26.58
CA HIS A 846 31.46 -44.40 27.82
C HIS A 846 32.04 -43.00 28.10
N ASN A 847 32.26 -42.18 27.07
CA ASN A 847 32.72 -40.79 27.20
C ASN A 847 33.99 -40.62 28.07
N GLY A 848 34.93 -41.55 27.94
CA GLY A 848 36.21 -41.53 28.63
C GLY A 848 36.12 -41.96 30.10
N ASN A 849 35.04 -42.61 30.52
CA ASN A 849 34.98 -43.28 31.82
C ASN A 849 35.65 -44.66 31.72
N PRO A 850 36.47 -45.06 32.69
CA PRO A 850 37.18 -46.34 32.63
C PRO A 850 36.24 -47.52 32.90
N PRO A 851 36.62 -48.76 32.53
CA PRO A 851 35.88 -49.97 32.90
C PRO A 851 35.81 -50.16 34.43
N PRO A 852 34.82 -50.91 34.94
CA PRO A 852 34.83 -51.36 36.33
C PRO A 852 36.14 -52.08 36.67
N GLY A 853 36.73 -51.79 37.84
CA GLY A 853 38.01 -52.35 38.29
C GLY A 853 39.25 -51.57 37.85
N TYR A 854 39.09 -50.45 37.13
CA TYR A 854 40.16 -49.49 36.88
C TYR A 854 40.09 -48.34 37.87
N PHE A 855 41.24 -47.98 38.45
CA PHE A 855 41.38 -46.94 39.46
C PHE A 855 42.07 -45.73 38.86
N ALA A 856 41.70 -44.52 39.31
CA ALA A 856 42.41 -43.31 38.92
C ALA A 856 43.80 -43.31 39.55
N ILE A 857 44.83 -43.06 38.74
CA ILE A 857 46.23 -43.09 39.18
C ILE A 857 46.80 -41.66 39.15
N GLY A 858 47.33 -41.20 40.28
CA GLY A 858 47.81 -39.83 40.49
C GLY A 858 47.00 -39.04 41.55
N GLU A 859 47.25 -37.74 41.68
CA GLU A 859 46.58 -36.92 42.70
C GLU A 859 45.05 -36.82 42.47
N PRO A 860 44.21 -37.08 43.49
CA PRO A 860 42.76 -37.02 43.35
C PRO A 860 42.28 -35.63 42.90
N GLY A 861 41.61 -35.56 41.75
CA GLY A 861 40.95 -34.34 41.28
C GLY A 861 41.80 -33.35 40.49
N ALA A 862 43.11 -33.61 40.30
CA ALA A 862 43.98 -32.81 39.45
C ALA A 862 44.16 -33.45 38.06
N PRO A 863 44.17 -32.69 36.95
CA PRO A 863 44.65 -33.22 35.69
C PRO A 863 46.12 -33.64 35.88
N VAL A 864 46.46 -34.88 35.52
CA VAL A 864 47.82 -35.40 35.76
C VAL A 864 48.85 -34.52 35.06
N ILE A 865 48.52 -33.96 33.88
CA ILE A 865 49.34 -32.96 33.17
C ILE A 865 48.60 -31.61 33.20
N GLY A 866 49.25 -30.56 33.70
CA GLY A 866 48.63 -29.24 33.89
C GLY A 866 48.13 -28.56 32.59
N PRO A 867 47.29 -27.51 32.70
CA PRO A 867 46.58 -26.89 31.57
C PRO A 867 47.44 -25.98 30.66
N LYS A 868 48.76 -25.90 30.86
CA LYS A 868 49.67 -24.95 30.18
C LYS A 868 50.42 -25.53 28.97
N GLN A 869 49.84 -26.50 28.25
CA GLN A 869 50.27 -26.84 26.89
C GLN A 869 49.09 -27.02 25.96
#